data_AF-A0AAW1SB97-F1
#
_entry.id   AF-A0AAW1SB97-F1
#
_cell.length_a   1.000
_cell.length_b   1.000
_cell.length_c   1.000
_cell.angle_alpha   90.00
_cell.angle_beta   90.00
_cell.angle_gamma   90.00
#
_symmetry.space_group_name_H-M   'P 1'
#
loop_
_entity.id
_entity.type
_entity.pdbx_description
1 polymer ?
#
loop_
_entity_poly.entity_id
_entity_poly.type
_entity_poly.pdbx_seq_one_letter_code
_entity_poly.pdbx_strand_id
1 'polypeptide(L)'
;MPPGGGMASRVRAWLQTPRGQYFGSTHFWGPAANWGIVAAGVYDTQKPVDQISPNMTGVLCVYSALFMRFATQIRPKNYLLLACHATNEVVQLYQLRRYYHGRALAVTSDEHLGGVRSDGSRKTRVVVLGSGWGSMAFLRNLDPSLTAANGRYEVTLISPRNYFLYTPLLPGAATGTVEPRSIVDPVRNHIRGKGGYYEALATDVDLENKVLHCQYPKAVEGTGREHSFSLPYDVLVVGVGSVNNTFGVPGVKEYCHFLKDMEGAKRIRQRINNCFELASLPDTTPDERKRLLSFVIVGGGPTGVELAAEIHDLVVEDLIPMFPHFKGEVSVKLVHTHDHLLNLYDRQIAQYATQSFQRQGIELVLNNRVKAVEPDAVVIQAKGSDALERVEYGTCVWTTGVRMNPFTELLIQKLAGVQAHWRSLKTNRHLQVQGTNGTIFALGDAATVEQEKALSHALELFESGDVNGDGWLTCEEIVQAMLKGRERFPQLEEWLVQLPCYEKVASARDFMRSLAKAKTLPSYDNVLATQSWYDGTVDEEEPAPALKHARDQHESRTKPEGAITIKEFERQLGIIDKSLRSLPATAQVAHQQGEYLGTLFRKYDVGRPLGVFPAGIPDAASPFEYVHLGELAYIGADRAVMDAGANVGQFKGWLMGFAWKGAETFMQISVKNMYLVSRDLIKTKVAGRDVSDV
;
A
#
# COMPACT_ATOMS: atom_id res chain seq x y z
N MET A 1 48.52 -29.12 -31.70
CA MET A 1 47.51 -28.22 -31.10
C MET A 1 46.45 -29.08 -30.43
N PRO A 2 46.19 -28.99 -29.12
CA PRO A 2 45.11 -29.76 -28.52
C PRO A 2 43.74 -29.09 -28.80
N PRO A 3 42.65 -29.88 -28.85
CA PRO A 3 41.37 -29.43 -29.40
C PRO A 3 40.64 -28.49 -28.44
N GLY A 4 39.97 -27.49 -29.01
CA GLY A 4 39.23 -26.46 -28.29
C GLY A 4 38.09 -27.03 -27.44
N GLY A 5 38.31 -27.09 -26.13
CA GLY A 5 37.25 -27.39 -25.17
C GLY A 5 36.20 -26.28 -25.14
N GLY A 6 34.92 -26.66 -25.25
CA GLY A 6 33.79 -25.73 -25.17
C GLY A 6 33.75 -24.92 -23.87
N MET A 7 32.96 -23.84 -23.85
CA MET A 7 32.88 -22.91 -22.72
C MET A 7 32.71 -23.59 -21.35
N ALA A 8 31.92 -24.67 -21.29
CA ALA A 8 31.71 -25.46 -20.07
C ALA A 8 32.97 -26.16 -19.55
N SER A 9 33.87 -26.65 -20.42
CA SER A 9 35.11 -27.29 -19.99
C SER A 9 36.17 -26.28 -19.57
N ARG A 10 36.19 -25.10 -20.22
CA ARG A 10 37.04 -23.97 -19.80
C ARG A 10 36.64 -23.42 -18.43
N VAL A 11 35.33 -23.32 -18.15
CA VAL A 11 34.81 -22.93 -16.84
C VAL A 11 35.13 -23.98 -15.77
N ARG A 12 34.97 -25.28 -16.08
CA ARG A 12 35.34 -26.37 -15.16
C ARG A 12 36.84 -26.37 -14.84
N ALA A 13 37.70 -26.19 -15.85
CA ALA A 13 39.14 -26.06 -15.66
C ALA A 13 39.51 -24.82 -14.84
N TRP A 14 38.81 -23.69 -15.05
CA TRP A 14 39.03 -22.47 -14.27
C TRP A 14 38.62 -22.64 -12.81
N LEU A 15 37.46 -23.27 -12.52
CA LEU A 15 36.99 -23.56 -11.17
C LEU A 15 37.93 -24.49 -10.38
N GLN A 16 38.74 -25.29 -11.07
CA GLN A 16 39.77 -26.13 -10.45
C GLN A 16 41.07 -25.37 -10.13
N THR A 17 41.25 -24.14 -10.65
CA THR A 17 42.38 -23.29 -10.25
C THR A 17 42.18 -22.73 -8.84
N PRO A 18 43.25 -22.39 -8.10
CA PRO A 18 43.13 -21.77 -6.78
C PRO A 18 42.26 -20.49 -6.76
N ARG A 19 42.31 -19.70 -7.84
CA ARG A 19 41.46 -18.52 -8.01
C ARG A 19 39.99 -18.92 -8.21
N GLY A 20 39.71 -19.86 -9.10
CA GLY A 20 38.35 -20.34 -9.34
C GLY A 20 37.72 -21.01 -8.11
N GLN A 21 38.51 -21.74 -7.32
CA GLN A 21 38.07 -22.32 -6.05
C GLN A 21 37.70 -21.23 -5.03
N TYR A 22 38.49 -20.15 -4.92
CA TYR A 22 38.17 -19.03 -4.04
C TYR A 22 36.87 -18.31 -4.48
N PHE A 23 36.74 -17.95 -5.77
CA PHE A 23 35.54 -17.32 -6.30
C PHE A 23 34.32 -18.26 -6.35
N GLY A 24 34.51 -19.57 -6.29
CA GLY A 24 33.45 -20.57 -6.13
C GLY A 24 33.10 -20.88 -4.68
N SER A 25 33.83 -20.33 -3.70
CA SER A 25 33.68 -20.65 -2.29
C SER A 25 32.69 -19.75 -1.56
N THR A 26 32.18 -20.26 -0.44
CA THR A 26 31.41 -19.48 0.54
C THR A 26 32.24 -18.37 1.19
N HIS A 27 33.58 -18.48 1.21
CA HIS A 27 34.49 -17.44 1.70
C HIS A 27 34.47 -16.17 0.85
N PHE A 28 34.13 -16.27 -0.44
CA PHE A 28 33.96 -15.11 -1.31
C PHE A 28 32.50 -14.64 -1.34
N TRP A 29 31.57 -15.56 -1.66
CA TRP A 29 30.17 -15.18 -1.90
C TRP A 29 29.40 -14.76 -0.65
N GLY A 30 29.71 -15.33 0.52
CA GLY A 30 29.09 -14.90 1.79
C GLY A 30 29.38 -13.42 2.08
N PRO A 31 30.66 -13.01 2.17
CA PRO A 31 31.01 -11.60 2.33
C PRO A 31 30.54 -10.71 1.18
N ALA A 32 30.63 -11.18 -0.07
CA ALA A 32 30.19 -10.42 -1.24
C ALA A 32 28.69 -10.08 -1.17
N ALA A 33 27.85 -11.02 -0.74
CA ALA A 33 26.42 -10.77 -0.53
C ALA A 33 26.16 -9.79 0.62
N ASN A 34 26.94 -9.86 1.70
CA ASN A 34 26.80 -8.96 2.85
C ASN A 34 27.08 -7.48 2.53
N TRP A 35 27.78 -7.17 1.44
CA TRP A 35 27.95 -5.78 0.97
C TRP A 35 26.62 -5.10 0.62
N GLY A 36 25.55 -5.86 0.35
CA GLY A 36 24.20 -5.30 0.21
C GLY A 36 23.71 -4.58 1.47
N ILE A 37 24.06 -5.08 2.66
CA ILE A 37 23.73 -4.44 3.95
C ILE A 37 24.45 -3.10 4.08
N VAL A 38 25.73 -3.05 3.68
CA VAL A 38 26.53 -1.82 3.68
C VAL A 38 25.91 -0.79 2.73
N ALA A 39 25.58 -1.21 1.51
CA ALA A 39 24.98 -0.32 0.51
C ALA A 39 23.63 0.23 0.97
N ALA A 40 22.78 -0.62 1.57
CA ALA A 40 21.52 -0.20 2.18
C ALA A 40 21.74 0.79 3.33
N GLY A 41 22.69 0.52 4.24
CA GLY A 41 23.01 1.42 5.33
C GLY A 41 23.54 2.78 4.85
N VAL A 42 24.35 2.81 3.79
CA VAL A 42 24.83 4.04 3.16
C VAL A 42 23.66 4.81 2.54
N TYR A 43 22.76 4.13 1.83
CA TYR A 43 21.56 4.76 1.29
C TYR A 43 20.68 5.37 2.40
N ASP A 44 20.52 4.67 3.53
CA ASP A 44 19.77 5.15 4.68
C ASP A 44 20.38 6.40 5.33
N THR A 45 21.66 6.74 5.07
CA THR A 45 22.24 7.99 5.56
C THR A 45 21.59 9.24 4.97
N GLN A 46 20.84 9.09 3.87
CA GLN A 46 20.09 10.18 3.24
C GLN A 46 18.68 10.34 3.85
N LYS A 47 18.19 9.35 4.61
CA LYS A 47 16.85 9.40 5.20
C LYS A 47 16.78 10.38 6.38
N PRO A 48 15.59 10.95 6.66
CA PRO A 48 15.34 11.77 7.85
C PRO A 48 15.69 11.04 9.16
N VAL A 49 16.10 11.80 10.18
CA VAL A 49 16.62 11.24 11.45
C VAL A 49 15.53 10.51 12.26
N ASP A 50 14.28 10.91 12.10
CA ASP A 50 13.10 10.32 12.73
C ASP A 50 12.77 8.91 12.19
N GLN A 51 13.27 8.54 11.02
CA GLN A 51 13.10 7.21 10.44
C GLN A 51 14.20 6.22 10.87
N ILE A 52 15.21 6.67 11.65
CA ILE A 52 16.29 5.81 12.12
C ILE A 52 15.81 4.97 13.31
N SER A 53 15.83 3.65 13.18
CA SER A 53 15.54 2.72 14.29
C SER A 53 16.80 2.45 15.12
N PRO A 54 16.93 2.99 16.36
CA PRO A 54 18.14 2.82 17.17
C PRO A 54 18.36 1.36 17.58
N ASN A 55 17.30 0.57 17.73
CA ASN A 55 17.39 -0.84 18.09
C ASN A 55 17.98 -1.67 16.95
N MET A 56 17.50 -1.47 15.71
CA MET A 56 18.04 -2.16 14.55
C MET A 56 19.49 -1.76 14.28
N THR A 57 19.78 -0.46 14.29
CA THR A 57 21.14 0.06 14.08
C THR A 57 22.10 -0.45 15.17
N GLY A 58 21.67 -0.47 16.43
CA GLY A 58 22.46 -1.02 17.54
C GLY A 58 22.71 -2.53 17.40
N VAL A 59 21.71 -3.31 17.01
CA VAL A 59 21.88 -4.75 16.72
C VAL A 59 22.87 -4.96 15.57
N LEU A 60 22.80 -4.16 14.51
CA LEU A 60 23.73 -4.25 13.38
C LEU A 60 25.17 -3.90 13.78
N CYS A 61 25.38 -2.96 14.70
CA CYS A 61 26.71 -2.69 15.28
C CYS A 61 27.24 -3.91 16.05
N VAL A 62 26.45 -4.49 16.96
CA VAL A 62 26.87 -5.67 17.73
C VAL A 62 27.16 -6.85 16.79
N TYR A 63 26.29 -7.07 15.80
CA TYR A 63 26.48 -8.07 14.76
C TYR A 63 27.80 -7.86 14.01
N SER A 64 28.05 -6.66 13.49
CA SER A 64 29.29 -6.35 12.77
C SER A 64 30.53 -6.53 13.63
N ALA A 65 30.52 -6.09 14.89
CA ALA A 65 31.63 -6.29 15.83
C ALA A 65 31.96 -7.77 16.05
N LEU A 66 30.95 -8.62 16.24
CA LEU A 66 31.12 -10.07 16.41
C LEU A 66 31.71 -10.73 15.15
N PHE A 67 31.21 -10.37 13.97
CA PHE A 67 31.68 -10.95 12.71
C PHE A 67 33.06 -10.44 12.28
N MET A 68 33.46 -9.21 12.65
CA MET A 68 34.85 -8.75 12.50
C MET A 68 35.81 -9.61 13.31
N ARG A 69 35.45 -9.95 14.55
CA ARG A 69 36.23 -10.90 15.37
C ARG A 69 36.28 -12.27 14.69
N PHE A 70 35.14 -12.80 14.23
CA PHE A 70 35.10 -14.10 13.55
C PHE A 70 35.96 -14.13 12.27
N ALA A 71 35.91 -13.08 11.45
CA ALA A 71 36.67 -12.94 10.21
C ALA A 71 38.20 -13.03 10.41
N THR A 72 38.69 -12.60 11.57
CA THR A 72 40.11 -12.69 11.94
C THR A 72 40.50 -14.03 12.59
N GLN A 73 39.53 -14.81 13.05
CA GLN A 73 39.73 -16.11 13.70
C GLN A 73 39.67 -17.30 12.73
N ILE A 74 38.89 -17.21 11.64
CA ILE A 74 38.83 -18.27 10.64
C ILE A 74 40.15 -18.40 9.85
N ARG A 75 40.50 -19.62 9.45
CA ARG A 75 41.70 -19.94 8.67
C ARG A 75 41.31 -20.55 7.32
N PRO A 76 41.73 -19.96 6.18
CA PRO A 76 42.46 -18.69 6.08
C PRO A 76 41.60 -17.49 6.52
N LYS A 77 42.26 -16.43 6.99
CA LYS A 77 41.59 -15.20 7.43
C LYS A 77 40.79 -14.61 6.28
N ASN A 78 39.56 -14.18 6.55
CA ASN A 78 38.68 -13.62 5.53
C ASN A 78 38.65 -12.09 5.61
N TYR A 79 39.61 -11.45 4.94
CA TYR A 79 39.72 -9.99 4.93
C TYR A 79 38.56 -9.31 4.19
N LEU A 80 37.90 -9.99 3.26
CA LEU A 80 36.71 -9.46 2.59
C LEU A 80 35.53 -9.37 3.55
N LEU A 81 35.34 -10.38 4.39
CA LEU A 81 34.36 -10.36 5.48
C LEU A 81 34.69 -9.26 6.49
N LEU A 82 35.95 -9.16 6.90
CA LEU A 82 36.41 -8.13 7.83
C LEU A 82 36.12 -6.72 7.29
N ALA A 83 36.47 -6.45 6.03
CA ALA A 83 36.25 -5.15 5.40
C ALA A 83 34.76 -4.82 5.31
N CYS A 84 33.92 -5.77 4.88
CA CYS A 84 32.48 -5.59 4.80
C CYS A 84 31.87 -5.19 6.16
N HIS A 85 32.17 -5.94 7.23
CA HIS A 85 31.62 -5.65 8.55
C HIS A 85 32.20 -4.37 9.16
N ALA A 86 33.49 -4.07 8.92
CA ALA A 86 34.09 -2.80 9.34
C ALA A 86 33.42 -1.60 8.67
N THR A 87 33.13 -1.69 7.37
CA THR A 87 32.39 -0.62 6.68
C THR A 87 30.95 -0.51 7.17
N ASN A 88 30.26 -1.64 7.37
CA ASN A 88 28.92 -1.62 7.97
C ASN A 88 28.95 -0.96 9.37
N GLU A 89 29.93 -1.30 10.21
CA GLU A 89 30.08 -0.73 11.55
C GLU A 89 30.19 0.81 11.50
N VAL A 90 31.02 1.35 10.61
CA VAL A 90 31.19 2.80 10.43
C VAL A 90 29.87 3.46 10.03
N VAL A 91 29.13 2.85 9.10
CA VAL A 91 27.84 3.37 8.63
C VAL A 91 26.79 3.35 9.74
N GLN A 92 26.68 2.24 10.49
CA GLN A 92 25.69 2.13 11.58
C GLN A 92 26.03 3.04 12.76
N LEU A 93 27.31 3.19 13.12
CA LEU A 93 27.75 4.13 14.15
C LEU A 93 27.47 5.59 13.74
N TYR A 94 27.65 5.93 12.46
CA TYR A 94 27.26 7.23 11.93
C TYR A 94 25.75 7.47 12.05
N GLN A 95 24.92 6.47 11.74
CA GLN A 95 23.46 6.55 11.89
C GLN A 95 23.03 6.69 13.36
N LEU A 96 23.66 5.96 14.29
CA LEU A 96 23.42 6.14 15.73
C LEU A 96 23.79 7.56 16.17
N ARG A 97 24.92 8.09 15.71
CA ARG A 97 25.30 9.47 15.99
C ARG A 97 24.25 10.46 15.48
N ARG A 98 23.75 10.27 14.25
CA ARG A 98 22.67 11.11 13.68
C ARG A 98 21.42 11.03 14.55
N TYR A 99 21.00 9.83 14.94
CA TYR A 99 19.84 9.62 15.82
C TYR A 99 19.98 10.37 17.15
N TYR A 100 21.10 10.19 17.87
CA TYR A 100 21.30 10.86 19.15
C TYR A 100 21.45 12.38 19.01
N HIS A 101 22.08 12.86 17.94
CA HIS A 101 22.23 14.29 17.70
C HIS A 101 20.90 14.95 17.32
N GLY A 102 20.10 14.34 16.44
CA GLY A 102 18.76 14.84 16.11
C GLY A 102 17.82 14.78 17.31
N ARG A 103 17.93 13.76 18.17
CA ARG A 103 17.17 13.70 19.43
C ARG A 103 17.62 14.78 20.41
N ALA A 104 18.91 15.07 20.53
CA ALA A 104 19.40 16.16 21.39
C ALA A 104 18.87 17.53 20.93
N LEU A 105 18.84 17.77 19.61
CA LEU A 105 18.26 18.97 19.01
C LEU A 105 16.73 19.05 19.24
N ALA A 106 16.03 17.92 19.13
CA ALA A 106 14.60 17.84 19.42
C ALA A 106 14.26 18.12 20.89
N VAL A 107 15.09 17.63 21.83
CA VAL A 107 14.94 17.91 23.26
C VAL A 107 15.17 19.39 23.57
N THR A 108 16.16 20.03 22.93
CA THR A 108 16.38 21.48 23.09
C THR A 108 15.30 22.34 22.44
N SER A 109 14.62 21.84 21.40
CA SER A 109 13.45 22.53 20.81
C SER A 109 12.18 22.34 21.64
N ASP A 110 12.01 21.18 22.31
CA ASP A 110 10.92 20.93 23.27
C ASP A 110 11.02 21.80 24.52
N GLU A 111 12.23 22.18 24.95
CA GLU A 111 12.42 23.14 26.06
C GLU A 111 12.03 24.59 25.68
N HIS A 112 11.98 24.94 24.39
CA HIS A 112 11.53 26.26 23.91
C HIS A 112 10.04 26.31 23.53
N LEU A 113 9.39 25.18 23.30
CA LEU A 113 7.95 25.06 23.15
C LEU A 113 7.36 24.61 24.48
N GLY A 114 7.11 25.58 25.36
CA GLY A 114 6.69 25.38 26.74
C GLY A 114 5.80 24.16 26.97
N GLY A 115 6.33 23.18 27.69
CA GLY A 115 5.55 22.07 28.20
C GLY A 115 4.41 22.60 29.05
N VAL A 116 3.20 22.58 28.49
CA VAL A 116 1.97 22.83 29.23
C VAL A 116 1.83 21.68 30.23
N ARG A 117 2.23 21.97 31.47
CA ARG A 117 1.91 21.13 32.63
C ARG A 117 0.40 20.95 32.64
N SER A 118 -0.07 19.71 32.69
CA SER A 118 -1.48 19.42 32.93
C SER A 118 -1.86 20.00 34.29
N ASP A 119 -2.56 21.14 34.30
CA ASP A 119 -3.51 21.39 35.39
C ASP A 119 -4.49 20.20 35.43
N GLY A 120 -5.16 19.98 36.55
CA GLY A 120 -6.11 18.86 36.78
C GLY A 120 -7.31 18.74 35.81
N SER A 121 -7.26 19.35 34.63
CA SER A 121 -8.12 19.13 33.47
C SER A 121 -8.25 17.67 33.05
N ARG A 122 -9.47 17.31 32.66
CA ARG A 122 -9.87 15.99 32.14
C ARG A 122 -9.04 15.60 30.91
N LYS A 123 -8.71 14.31 30.78
CA LYS A 123 -8.07 13.76 29.58
C LYS A 123 -8.97 13.91 28.35
N THR A 124 -8.35 14.14 27.19
CA THR A 124 -9.02 14.16 25.89
C THR A 124 -9.39 12.72 25.51
N ARG A 125 -10.68 12.45 25.28
CA ARG A 125 -11.20 11.15 24.86
C ARG A 125 -10.97 10.95 23.37
N VAL A 126 -10.16 9.95 23.04
CA VAL A 126 -9.82 9.58 21.68
C VAL A 126 -10.50 8.25 21.38
N VAL A 127 -11.52 8.26 20.53
CA VAL A 127 -12.20 7.04 20.10
C VAL A 127 -11.64 6.61 18.75
N VAL A 128 -11.12 5.40 18.67
CA VAL A 128 -10.56 4.80 17.46
C VAL A 128 -11.52 3.74 16.95
N LEU A 129 -11.95 3.84 15.70
CA LEU A 129 -12.82 2.87 15.04
C LEU A 129 -12.00 1.91 14.17
N GLY A 130 -12.30 0.62 14.27
CA GLY A 130 -11.70 -0.43 13.47
C GLY A 130 -10.38 -0.97 14.06
N SER A 131 -10.13 -2.25 13.81
CA SER A 131 -8.91 -2.98 14.21
C SER A 131 -8.11 -3.46 12.99
N GLY A 132 -8.03 -2.59 11.96
CA GLY A 132 -7.30 -2.83 10.72
C GLY A 132 -5.93 -2.16 10.69
N TRP A 133 -5.30 -2.14 9.51
CA TRP A 133 -3.95 -1.61 9.30
C TRP A 133 -3.73 -0.20 9.86
N GLY A 134 -4.60 0.77 9.51
CA GLY A 134 -4.44 2.15 9.95
C GLY A 134 -4.63 2.34 11.45
N SER A 135 -5.72 1.83 12.02
CA SER A 135 -5.99 1.95 13.46
C SER A 135 -4.91 1.27 14.31
N MET A 136 -4.43 0.11 13.89
CA MET A 136 -3.40 -0.61 14.65
C MET A 136 -2.01 0.03 14.51
N ALA A 137 -1.68 0.59 13.33
CA ALA A 137 -0.46 1.38 13.15
C ALA A 137 -0.48 2.65 14.01
N PHE A 138 -1.62 3.36 14.07
CA PHE A 138 -1.82 4.49 14.97
C PHE A 138 -1.63 4.09 16.43
N LEU A 139 -2.36 3.06 16.89
CA LEU A 139 -2.26 2.60 18.27
C LEU A 139 -0.84 2.19 18.63
N ARG A 140 -0.10 1.50 17.74
CA ARG A 140 1.30 1.11 18.00
C ARG A 140 2.25 2.29 18.11
N ASN A 141 2.05 3.32 17.29
CA ASN A 141 2.90 4.52 17.27
C ASN A 141 2.45 5.60 18.25
N LEU A 142 1.31 5.42 18.93
CA LEU A 142 0.91 6.29 20.03
C LEU A 142 1.83 6.07 21.25
N ASP A 143 2.52 7.14 21.65
CA ASP A 143 3.45 7.14 22.77
C ASP A 143 2.71 6.78 24.09
N PRO A 144 3.14 5.72 24.81
CA PRO A 144 2.51 5.30 26.05
C PRO A 144 2.42 6.39 27.13
N SER A 145 3.39 7.32 27.18
CA SER A 145 3.38 8.42 28.16
C SER A 145 2.16 9.34 28.01
N LEU A 146 1.63 9.46 26.79
CA LEU A 146 0.46 10.28 26.49
C LEU A 146 -0.85 9.68 27.02
N THR A 147 -0.84 8.38 27.35
CA THR A 147 -2.03 7.63 27.80
C THR A 147 -1.90 7.09 29.23
N ALA A 148 -0.73 7.26 29.85
CA ALA A 148 -0.48 6.94 31.25
C ALA A 148 -1.40 7.71 32.21
N ALA A 149 -1.33 7.43 33.52
CA ALA A 149 -2.18 8.06 34.53
C ALA A 149 -2.22 9.60 34.42
N ASN A 150 -1.06 10.24 34.22
CA ASN A 150 -0.91 11.70 34.05
C ASN A 150 -0.80 12.12 32.56
N GLY A 151 -1.13 11.22 31.63
CA GLY A 151 -1.13 11.49 30.20
C GLY A 151 -2.32 12.35 29.77
N ARG A 152 -2.25 12.87 28.54
CA ARG A 152 -3.22 13.80 27.96
C ARG A 152 -4.45 13.10 27.36
N TYR A 153 -4.31 11.83 26.95
CA TYR A 153 -5.34 11.10 26.21
C TYR A 153 -5.90 9.92 26.99
N GLU A 154 -7.19 9.70 26.82
CA GLU A 154 -7.89 8.47 27.19
C GLU A 154 -8.36 7.80 25.88
N VAL A 155 -7.78 6.66 25.54
CA VAL A 155 -8.05 6.00 24.25
C VAL A 155 -9.08 4.89 24.42
N THR A 156 -10.08 4.86 23.55
CA THR A 156 -11.01 3.73 23.44
C THR A 156 -11.03 3.20 22.02
N LEU A 157 -10.74 1.91 21.85
CA LEU A 157 -10.87 1.21 20.58
C LEU A 157 -12.26 0.57 20.47
N ILE A 158 -12.97 0.85 19.38
CA ILE A 158 -14.24 0.22 19.00
C ILE A 158 -14.03 -0.58 17.73
N SER A 159 -14.23 -1.88 17.78
CA SER A 159 -14.22 -2.73 16.58
C SER A 159 -15.04 -3.98 16.82
N PRO A 160 -15.88 -4.42 15.86
CA PRO A 160 -16.62 -5.69 15.99
C PRO A 160 -15.68 -6.90 15.93
N ARG A 161 -14.39 -6.69 15.60
CA ARG A 161 -13.37 -7.73 15.50
C ARG A 161 -12.30 -7.54 16.56
N ASN A 162 -12.15 -8.53 17.45
CA ASN A 162 -11.22 -8.51 18.58
C ASN A 162 -9.76 -8.88 18.24
N TYR A 163 -9.43 -8.96 16.95
CA TYR A 163 -8.08 -9.18 16.45
C TYR A 163 -7.75 -8.26 15.27
N PHE A 164 -6.47 -7.93 15.15
CA PHE A 164 -5.86 -7.46 13.91
C PHE A 164 -5.71 -8.64 12.95
N LEU A 165 -5.96 -8.40 11.66
CA LEU A 165 -5.78 -9.37 10.59
C LEU A 165 -4.69 -8.86 9.63
N TYR A 166 -3.63 -9.65 9.47
CA TYR A 166 -2.61 -9.43 8.46
C TYR A 166 -3.13 -9.91 7.10
N THR A 167 -3.77 -9.01 6.37
CA THR A 167 -4.51 -9.33 5.13
C THR A 167 -3.67 -9.88 3.96
N PRO A 168 -2.38 -9.53 3.76
CA PRO A 168 -1.60 -10.05 2.63
C PRO A 168 -1.42 -11.58 2.62
N LEU A 169 -1.42 -12.23 3.79
CA LEU A 169 -1.32 -13.70 3.88
C LEU A 169 -2.68 -14.41 3.95
N LEU A 170 -3.78 -13.69 3.73
CA LEU A 170 -5.12 -14.28 3.72
C LEU A 170 -5.33 -15.34 2.61
N PRO A 171 -4.77 -15.18 1.38
CA PRO A 171 -4.78 -16.25 0.38
C PRO A 171 -4.15 -17.56 0.88
N GLY A 172 -2.96 -17.48 1.51
CA GLY A 172 -2.29 -18.65 2.07
C GLY A 172 -3.03 -19.26 3.27
N ALA A 173 -3.78 -18.45 4.04
CA ALA A 173 -4.66 -18.97 5.09
C ALA A 173 -5.88 -19.71 4.54
N ALA A 174 -6.39 -19.32 3.36
CA ALA A 174 -7.50 -19.99 2.70
C ALA A 174 -7.12 -21.35 2.10
N THR A 175 -5.82 -21.64 1.97
CA THR A 175 -5.30 -22.89 1.40
C THR A 175 -4.49 -23.74 2.38
N GLY A 176 -4.21 -23.24 3.59
CA GLY A 176 -3.43 -23.96 4.60
C GLY A 176 -1.91 -23.83 4.45
N THR A 177 -1.44 -22.89 3.61
CA THR A 177 -0.02 -22.50 3.53
C THR A 177 0.46 -21.85 4.82
N VAL A 178 -0.41 -21.05 5.45
CA VAL A 178 -0.24 -20.53 6.81
C VAL A 178 -1.51 -20.79 7.62
N GLU A 179 -1.38 -20.93 8.93
CA GLU A 179 -2.56 -21.13 9.77
C GLU A 179 -3.31 -19.82 10.01
N PRO A 180 -4.66 -19.83 10.06
CA PRO A 180 -5.50 -18.69 10.46
C PRO A 180 -4.99 -17.93 11.69
N ARG A 181 -4.55 -18.67 12.72
CA ARG A 181 -4.05 -18.12 13.98
C ARG A 181 -2.70 -17.42 13.86
N SER A 182 -1.94 -17.72 12.81
CA SER A 182 -0.59 -17.21 12.58
C SER A 182 -0.58 -15.82 11.96
N ILE A 183 -1.70 -15.38 11.38
CA ILE A 183 -1.85 -14.07 10.72
C ILE A 183 -2.80 -13.12 11.47
N VAL A 184 -3.11 -13.43 12.73
CA VAL A 184 -3.94 -12.58 13.61
C VAL A 184 -3.25 -12.25 14.94
N ASP A 185 -3.51 -11.06 15.48
CA ASP A 185 -3.07 -10.69 16.83
C ASP A 185 -4.22 -10.04 17.64
N PRO A 186 -4.48 -10.46 18.88
CA PRO A 186 -5.52 -9.88 19.71
C PRO A 186 -5.35 -8.36 19.91
N VAL A 187 -6.40 -7.57 19.64
CA VAL A 187 -6.34 -6.10 19.79
C VAL A 187 -6.02 -5.67 21.23
N ARG A 188 -6.41 -6.49 22.20
CA ARG A 188 -6.17 -6.25 23.63
C ARG A 188 -4.67 -6.16 23.96
N ASN A 189 -3.81 -6.84 23.21
CA ASN A 189 -2.36 -6.75 23.40
C ASN A 189 -1.81 -5.36 23.03
N HIS A 190 -2.44 -4.71 22.05
CA HIS A 190 -1.97 -3.45 21.50
C HIS A 190 -2.56 -2.21 22.19
N ILE A 191 -3.72 -2.35 22.83
CA ILE A 191 -4.37 -1.28 23.60
C ILE A 191 -4.00 -1.31 25.09
N ARG A 192 -3.42 -2.41 25.58
CA ARG A 192 -3.02 -2.57 26.99
C ARG A 192 -2.13 -1.42 27.43
N GLY A 193 -2.51 -0.77 28.52
CA GLY A 193 -1.79 0.39 29.07
C GLY A 193 -2.05 1.72 28.34
N LYS A 194 -2.84 1.72 27.26
CA LYS A 194 -3.25 2.92 26.51
C LYS A 194 -4.71 3.29 26.70
N GLY A 195 -5.56 2.31 27.00
CA GLY A 195 -6.96 2.52 27.35
C GLY A 195 -7.81 1.27 27.16
N GLY A 196 -9.07 1.45 26.74
CA GLY A 196 -10.09 0.41 26.66
C GLY A 196 -10.34 -0.14 25.26
N TYR A 197 -10.89 -1.36 25.18
CA TYR A 197 -11.42 -1.94 23.95
C TYR A 197 -12.83 -2.49 24.18
N TYR A 198 -13.76 -2.08 23.32
CA TYR A 198 -15.11 -2.64 23.24
C TYR A 198 -15.30 -3.37 21.90
N GLU A 199 -15.75 -4.63 21.97
CA GLU A 199 -16.15 -5.40 20.80
C GLU A 199 -17.52 -4.89 20.33
N ALA A 200 -17.54 -3.83 19.53
CA ALA A 200 -18.77 -3.18 19.09
C ALA A 200 -18.64 -2.62 17.67
N LEU A 201 -19.77 -2.55 16.98
CA LEU A 201 -19.94 -1.83 15.72
C LEU A 201 -20.37 -0.40 16.05
N ALA A 202 -19.74 0.60 15.42
CA ALA A 202 -20.25 1.96 15.43
C ALA A 202 -21.41 2.06 14.44
N THR A 203 -22.60 2.41 14.92
CA THR A 203 -23.83 2.43 14.11
C THR A 203 -24.25 3.84 13.74
N ASP A 204 -23.96 4.82 14.60
CA ASP A 204 -24.27 6.22 14.34
C ASP A 204 -23.31 7.16 15.09
N VAL A 205 -23.28 8.43 14.70
CA VAL A 205 -22.49 9.48 15.34
C VAL A 205 -23.24 10.80 15.37
N ASP A 206 -23.32 11.40 16.56
CA ASP A 206 -23.76 12.76 16.79
C ASP A 206 -22.55 13.70 16.73
N LEU A 207 -22.45 14.45 15.64
CA LEU A 207 -21.33 15.35 15.37
C LEU A 207 -21.37 16.63 16.23
N GLU A 208 -22.56 17.04 16.67
CA GLU A 208 -22.77 18.26 17.44
C GLU A 208 -22.44 18.00 18.92
N ASN A 209 -23.05 16.96 19.50
CA ASN A 209 -22.83 16.59 20.89
C ASN A 209 -21.56 15.73 21.09
N LYS A 210 -20.89 15.34 20.00
CA LYS A 210 -19.72 14.46 19.98
C LYS A 210 -19.95 13.14 20.72
N VAL A 211 -21.00 12.43 20.32
CA VAL A 211 -21.38 11.13 20.89
C VAL A 211 -21.40 10.07 19.80
N LEU A 212 -20.76 8.93 20.06
CA LEU A 212 -20.76 7.77 19.19
C LEU A 212 -21.77 6.74 19.69
N HIS A 213 -22.65 6.25 18.83
CA HIS A 213 -23.57 5.16 19.13
C HIS A 213 -22.98 3.84 18.66
N CYS A 214 -22.96 2.86 19.56
CA CYS A 214 -22.32 1.58 19.35
C CYS A 214 -23.29 0.43 19.67
N GLN A 215 -23.10 -0.69 19.00
CA GLN A 215 -23.87 -1.91 19.18
C GLN A 215 -22.94 -3.12 19.27
N TYR A 216 -23.20 -4.03 20.22
CA TYR A 216 -22.53 -5.32 20.28
C TYR A 216 -22.90 -6.14 19.02
N PRO A 217 -21.94 -6.69 18.25
CA PRO A 217 -22.22 -7.30 16.94
C PRO A 217 -22.97 -8.64 17.01
N LYS A 218 -23.13 -9.22 18.20
CA LYS A 218 -23.82 -10.49 18.43
C LYS A 218 -25.02 -10.26 19.33
N ALA A 219 -26.03 -11.13 19.27
CA ALA A 219 -27.09 -11.12 20.27
C ALA A 219 -26.51 -11.51 21.64
N VAL A 220 -27.01 -10.90 22.72
CA VAL A 220 -26.61 -11.31 24.07
C VAL A 220 -27.18 -12.69 24.35
N GLU A 221 -26.29 -13.67 24.53
CA GLU A 221 -26.65 -15.06 24.81
C GLU A 221 -27.68 -15.16 25.93
N GLY A 222 -28.73 -15.96 25.70
CA GLY A 222 -29.80 -16.19 26.67
C GLY A 222 -30.87 -15.09 26.78
N THR A 223 -30.66 -13.91 26.18
CA THR A 223 -31.68 -12.83 26.21
C THR A 223 -32.26 -12.50 24.83
N GLY A 224 -31.52 -12.78 23.75
CA GLY A 224 -31.90 -12.42 22.39
C GLY A 224 -31.98 -10.90 22.15
N ARG A 225 -31.57 -10.08 23.13
CA ARG A 225 -31.62 -8.62 23.03
C ARG A 225 -30.34 -8.09 22.40
N GLU A 226 -30.49 -7.08 21.56
CA GLU A 226 -29.38 -6.25 21.10
C GLU A 226 -28.87 -5.40 22.27
N HIS A 227 -27.54 -5.27 22.37
CA HIS A 227 -26.90 -4.43 23.38
C HIS A 227 -26.29 -3.21 22.71
N SER A 228 -26.85 -2.04 22.98
CA SER A 228 -26.39 -0.76 22.43
C SER A 228 -26.00 0.20 23.55
N PHE A 229 -25.01 1.04 23.29
CA PHE A 229 -24.53 2.04 24.23
C PHE A 229 -24.02 3.28 23.48
N SER A 230 -23.85 4.37 24.21
CA SER A 230 -23.32 5.62 23.67
C SER A 230 -22.01 5.98 24.36
N LEU A 231 -21.04 6.46 23.58
CA LEU A 231 -19.72 6.82 24.06
C LEU A 231 -19.39 8.25 23.62
N PRO A 232 -19.23 9.20 24.55
CA PRO A 232 -18.80 10.54 24.17
C PRO A 232 -17.33 10.56 23.75
N TYR A 233 -16.99 11.40 22.79
CA TYR A 233 -15.62 11.54 22.27
C TYR A 233 -15.23 13.03 22.20
N ASP A 234 -13.92 13.29 22.20
CA ASP A 234 -13.39 14.62 21.90
C ASP A 234 -12.69 14.60 20.54
N VAL A 235 -12.04 13.48 20.22
CA VAL A 235 -11.45 13.16 18.90
C VAL A 235 -11.91 11.77 18.44
N LEU A 236 -12.30 11.65 17.18
CA LEU A 236 -12.69 10.39 16.54
C LEU A 236 -11.69 10.02 15.43
N VAL A 237 -11.15 8.80 15.45
CA VAL A 237 -10.24 8.27 14.41
C VAL A 237 -10.96 7.14 13.68
N VAL A 238 -11.32 7.35 12.42
CA VAL A 238 -12.10 6.43 11.59
C VAL A 238 -11.17 5.55 10.75
N GLY A 239 -10.95 4.31 11.18
CA GLY A 239 -10.18 3.29 10.45
C GLY A 239 -10.98 2.01 10.16
N VAL A 240 -12.26 2.17 9.79
CA VAL A 240 -13.21 1.07 9.52
C VAL A 240 -12.98 0.33 8.19
N GLY A 241 -12.06 0.84 7.35
CA GLY A 241 -11.69 0.23 6.08
C GLY A 241 -12.82 0.24 5.04
N SER A 242 -12.86 -0.81 4.23
CA SER A 242 -13.79 -1.01 3.12
C SER A 242 -14.49 -2.36 3.19
N VAL A 243 -15.60 -2.51 2.47
CA VAL A 243 -16.34 -3.78 2.32
C VAL A 243 -16.33 -4.27 0.87
N ASN A 244 -16.69 -5.53 0.65
CA ASN A 244 -16.71 -6.13 -0.69
C ASN A 244 -17.71 -5.41 -1.61
N ASN A 245 -17.33 -5.21 -2.87
CA ASN A 245 -18.23 -4.65 -3.88
C ASN A 245 -18.63 -5.72 -4.90
N THR A 246 -19.93 -6.00 -4.99
CA THR A 246 -20.49 -6.91 -5.99
C THR A 246 -20.83 -6.21 -7.30
N PHE A 247 -20.70 -4.87 -7.36
CA PHE A 247 -21.10 -4.03 -8.50
C PHE A 247 -22.56 -4.20 -8.93
N GLY A 248 -23.41 -4.74 -8.05
CA GLY A 248 -24.80 -5.07 -8.38
C GLY A 248 -24.97 -6.31 -9.26
N VAL A 249 -23.91 -7.09 -9.49
CA VAL A 249 -23.97 -8.35 -10.26
C VAL A 249 -24.85 -9.35 -9.48
N PRO A 250 -25.95 -9.85 -10.07
CA PRO A 250 -26.84 -10.80 -9.43
C PRO A 250 -26.13 -12.10 -9.05
N GLY A 251 -26.46 -12.68 -7.89
CA GLY A 251 -25.97 -13.98 -7.44
C GLY A 251 -24.60 -13.97 -6.76
N VAL A 252 -23.85 -12.87 -6.81
CA VAL A 252 -22.51 -12.80 -6.19
C VAL A 252 -22.58 -12.97 -4.67
N LYS A 253 -23.59 -12.41 -3.99
CA LYS A 253 -23.69 -12.54 -2.53
C LYS A 253 -24.16 -13.93 -2.11
N GLU A 254 -24.96 -14.55 -2.96
CA GLU A 254 -25.65 -15.81 -2.72
C GLU A 254 -24.73 -17.01 -2.98
N TYR A 255 -23.91 -16.94 -4.03
CA TYR A 255 -23.19 -18.12 -4.53
C TYR A 255 -21.66 -17.98 -4.56
N CYS A 256 -21.09 -16.78 -4.35
CA CYS A 256 -19.64 -16.61 -4.24
C CYS A 256 -19.15 -16.57 -2.79
N HIS A 257 -17.90 -16.98 -2.61
CA HIS A 257 -17.14 -16.68 -1.41
C HIS A 257 -16.38 -15.35 -1.58
N PHE A 258 -16.13 -14.65 -0.47
CA PHE A 258 -15.28 -13.47 -0.44
C PHE A 258 -14.03 -13.73 0.40
N LEU A 259 -12.88 -13.21 -0.05
CA LEU A 259 -11.62 -13.28 0.68
C LEU A 259 -11.26 -11.89 1.28
N LYS A 260 -11.94 -11.52 2.37
CA LYS A 260 -11.75 -10.23 3.06
C LYS A 260 -11.44 -10.36 4.54
N ASP A 261 -11.89 -11.44 5.16
CA ASP A 261 -11.71 -11.74 6.58
C ASP A 261 -11.41 -13.23 6.79
N MET A 262 -11.22 -13.60 8.06
CA MET A 262 -10.85 -14.96 8.44
C MET A 262 -11.97 -15.98 8.22
N GLU A 263 -13.23 -15.56 8.35
CA GLU A 263 -14.36 -16.45 8.11
C GLU A 263 -14.47 -16.79 6.62
N GLY A 264 -14.24 -15.81 5.75
CA GLY A 264 -14.15 -16.00 4.31
C GLY A 264 -13.06 -17.01 3.93
N ALA A 265 -11.86 -16.85 4.47
CA ALA A 265 -10.75 -17.79 4.23
C ALA A 265 -11.09 -19.22 4.66
N LYS A 266 -11.68 -19.40 5.85
CA LYS A 266 -12.14 -20.72 6.34
C LYS A 266 -13.22 -21.33 5.44
N ARG A 267 -14.22 -20.55 5.05
CA ARG A 267 -15.30 -21.02 4.14
C ARG A 267 -14.75 -21.46 2.79
N ILE A 268 -13.75 -20.76 2.25
CA ILE A 268 -13.09 -21.14 0.99
C ILE A 268 -12.38 -22.48 1.15
N ARG A 269 -11.55 -22.64 2.20
CA ARG A 269 -10.85 -23.90 2.49
C ARG A 269 -11.82 -25.09 2.60
N GLN A 270 -12.85 -24.94 3.43
CA GLN A 270 -13.88 -25.95 3.64
C GLN A 270 -14.62 -26.27 2.34
N ARG A 271 -14.92 -25.26 1.50
CA ARG A 271 -15.59 -25.50 0.22
C ARG A 271 -14.71 -26.29 -0.75
N ILE A 272 -13.41 -25.97 -0.82
CA ILE A 272 -12.47 -26.71 -1.67
C ILE A 272 -12.40 -28.17 -1.24
N ASN A 273 -12.24 -28.44 0.05
CA ASN A 273 -12.20 -29.80 0.60
C ASN A 273 -13.50 -30.57 0.31
N ASN A 274 -14.65 -29.95 0.60
CA ASN A 274 -15.96 -30.54 0.32
C ASN A 274 -16.15 -30.87 -1.16
N CYS A 275 -15.63 -30.06 -2.09
CA CYS A 275 -15.68 -30.37 -3.51
C CYS A 275 -14.92 -31.66 -3.85
N PHE A 276 -13.74 -31.89 -3.26
CA PHE A 276 -12.98 -33.11 -3.46
C PHE A 276 -13.68 -34.33 -2.85
N GLU A 277 -14.19 -34.20 -1.63
CA GLU A 277 -14.92 -35.29 -0.95
C GLU A 277 -16.20 -35.67 -1.71
N LEU A 278 -16.99 -34.70 -2.16
CA LEU A 278 -18.20 -34.94 -2.98
C LEU A 278 -17.85 -35.54 -4.34
N ALA A 279 -16.77 -35.07 -4.97
CA ALA A 279 -16.28 -35.62 -6.23
C ALA A 279 -15.88 -37.11 -6.10
N SER A 280 -15.47 -37.56 -4.91
CA SER A 280 -15.04 -38.92 -4.62
C SER A 280 -16.18 -39.89 -4.29
N LEU A 281 -17.41 -39.40 -4.16
CA LEU A 281 -18.55 -40.27 -3.88
C LEU A 281 -18.85 -41.22 -5.06
N PRO A 282 -19.22 -42.50 -4.81
CA PRO A 282 -19.42 -43.48 -5.87
C PRO A 282 -20.55 -43.16 -6.87
N ASP A 283 -21.53 -42.34 -6.48
CA ASP A 283 -22.69 -41.95 -7.28
C ASP A 283 -22.51 -40.60 -7.99
N THR A 284 -21.37 -39.93 -7.83
CA THR A 284 -21.08 -38.67 -8.52
C THR A 284 -20.82 -38.92 -10.01
N THR A 285 -21.67 -38.32 -10.85
CA THR A 285 -21.55 -38.45 -12.32
C THR A 285 -20.28 -37.77 -12.84
N PRO A 286 -19.73 -38.18 -14.00
CA PRO A 286 -18.55 -37.53 -14.58
C PRO A 286 -18.70 -36.03 -14.82
N ASP A 287 -19.87 -35.58 -15.25
CA ASP A 287 -20.14 -34.15 -15.50
C ASP A 287 -20.17 -33.36 -14.19
N GLU A 288 -20.84 -33.89 -13.17
CA GLU A 288 -20.90 -33.27 -11.84
C GLU A 288 -19.52 -33.23 -11.18
N ARG A 289 -18.74 -34.30 -11.33
CA ARG A 289 -17.36 -34.37 -10.84
C ARG A 289 -16.49 -33.30 -11.48
N LYS A 290 -16.55 -33.15 -12.80
CA LYS A 290 -15.82 -32.11 -13.53
C LYS A 290 -16.22 -30.70 -13.07
N ARG A 291 -17.51 -30.48 -12.81
CA ARG A 291 -18.02 -29.23 -12.25
C ARG A 291 -17.47 -28.98 -10.85
N LEU A 292 -17.59 -29.94 -9.93
CA LEU A 292 -17.11 -29.83 -8.54
C LEU A 292 -15.61 -29.50 -8.45
N LEU A 293 -14.81 -30.06 -9.35
CA LEU A 293 -13.35 -29.86 -9.43
C LEU A 293 -12.95 -28.63 -10.28
N SER A 294 -13.89 -27.73 -10.59
CA SER A 294 -13.63 -26.44 -11.25
C SER A 294 -13.65 -25.29 -10.23
N PHE A 295 -12.50 -24.64 -10.04
CA PHE A 295 -12.32 -23.52 -9.11
C PHE A 295 -12.21 -22.20 -9.89
N VAL A 296 -13.18 -21.30 -9.71
CA VAL A 296 -13.24 -20.02 -10.43
C VAL A 296 -12.95 -18.84 -9.50
N ILE A 297 -11.92 -18.07 -9.82
CA ILE A 297 -11.53 -16.84 -9.11
C ILE A 297 -11.87 -15.64 -9.99
N VAL A 298 -12.66 -14.70 -9.47
CA VAL A 298 -13.07 -13.49 -10.19
C VAL A 298 -12.25 -12.29 -9.74
N GLY A 299 -11.35 -11.84 -10.62
CA GLY A 299 -10.53 -10.64 -10.45
C GLY A 299 -9.02 -10.90 -10.48
N GLY A 300 -8.32 -10.40 -11.51
CA GLY A 300 -6.86 -10.50 -11.67
C GLY A 300 -6.03 -9.44 -10.94
N GLY A 301 -6.54 -8.86 -9.85
CA GLY A 301 -5.71 -8.04 -8.95
C GLY A 301 -4.86 -8.90 -8.02
N PRO A 302 -3.97 -8.32 -7.20
CA PRO A 302 -3.05 -9.07 -6.33
C PRO A 302 -3.73 -10.19 -5.54
N THR A 303 -4.82 -9.89 -4.84
CA THR A 303 -5.56 -10.88 -4.04
C THR A 303 -6.06 -12.09 -4.84
N GLY A 304 -6.60 -11.86 -6.04
CA GLY A 304 -7.11 -12.96 -6.86
C GLY A 304 -6.01 -13.75 -7.55
N VAL A 305 -4.91 -13.08 -7.94
CA VAL A 305 -3.70 -13.74 -8.45
C VAL A 305 -3.10 -14.63 -7.37
N GLU A 306 -2.85 -14.11 -6.17
CA GLU A 306 -2.29 -14.88 -5.07
C GLU A 306 -3.19 -16.04 -4.66
N LEU A 307 -4.51 -15.83 -4.59
CA LEU A 307 -5.44 -16.91 -4.26
C LEU A 307 -5.48 -18.00 -5.34
N ALA A 308 -5.54 -17.65 -6.62
CA ALA A 308 -5.54 -18.64 -7.69
C ALA A 308 -4.23 -19.44 -7.72
N ALA A 309 -3.09 -18.78 -7.48
CA ALA A 309 -1.80 -19.42 -7.33
C ALA A 309 -1.76 -20.37 -6.12
N GLU A 310 -2.22 -19.92 -4.95
CA GLU A 310 -2.29 -20.72 -3.73
C GLU A 310 -3.20 -21.95 -3.88
N ILE A 311 -4.37 -21.80 -4.51
CA ILE A 311 -5.28 -22.92 -4.77
C ILE A 311 -4.63 -23.91 -5.74
N HIS A 312 -3.98 -23.41 -6.79
CA HIS A 312 -3.27 -24.26 -7.74
C HIS A 312 -2.15 -25.06 -7.05
N ASP A 313 -1.33 -24.41 -6.21
CA ASP A 313 -0.27 -25.10 -5.48
C ASP A 313 -0.82 -26.14 -4.51
N LEU A 314 -1.88 -25.81 -3.75
CA LEU A 314 -2.60 -26.77 -2.90
C LEU A 314 -3.09 -27.99 -3.71
N VAL A 315 -3.69 -27.76 -4.88
CA VAL A 315 -4.19 -28.84 -5.74
C VAL A 315 -3.04 -29.74 -6.20
N VAL A 316 -1.98 -29.15 -6.75
CA VAL A 316 -0.88 -29.91 -7.38
C VAL A 316 -0.01 -30.61 -6.34
N GLU A 317 0.29 -29.94 -5.22
CA GLU A 317 1.27 -30.41 -4.23
C GLU A 317 0.65 -31.31 -3.17
N ASP A 318 -0.62 -31.10 -2.79
CA ASP A 318 -1.25 -31.80 -1.66
C ASP A 318 -2.47 -32.64 -2.07
N LEU A 319 -3.43 -32.06 -2.79
CA LEU A 319 -4.71 -32.75 -3.08
C LEU A 319 -4.58 -33.83 -4.16
N ILE A 320 -3.87 -33.59 -5.27
CA ILE A 320 -3.68 -34.63 -6.31
C ILE A 320 -2.93 -35.87 -5.76
N PRO A 321 -1.89 -35.74 -4.91
CA PRO A 321 -1.33 -36.90 -4.22
C PRO A 321 -2.34 -37.70 -3.37
N MET A 322 -3.31 -37.04 -2.74
CA MET A 322 -4.36 -37.69 -1.93
C MET A 322 -5.48 -38.28 -2.80
N PHE A 323 -5.82 -37.62 -3.92
CA PHE A 323 -6.88 -37.99 -4.86
C PHE A 323 -6.33 -38.23 -6.27
N PRO A 324 -5.47 -39.24 -6.49
CA PRO A 324 -4.73 -39.41 -7.74
C PRO A 324 -5.62 -39.68 -8.97
N HIS A 325 -6.85 -40.15 -8.76
CA HIS A 325 -7.83 -40.43 -9.81
C HIS A 325 -8.45 -39.16 -10.42
N PHE A 326 -8.32 -38.00 -9.77
CA PHE A 326 -8.77 -36.71 -10.31
C PHE A 326 -7.71 -35.98 -11.13
N LYS A 327 -6.53 -36.59 -11.31
CA LYS A 327 -5.44 -35.97 -12.08
C LYS A 327 -5.89 -35.67 -13.51
N GLY A 328 -5.86 -34.40 -13.87
CA GLY A 328 -6.29 -33.90 -15.19
C GLY A 328 -7.77 -33.53 -15.28
N GLU A 329 -8.56 -33.78 -14.23
CA GLU A 329 -9.96 -33.33 -14.14
C GLU A 329 -10.10 -31.99 -13.39
N VAL A 330 -9.14 -31.68 -12.51
CA VAL A 330 -9.14 -30.43 -11.71
C VAL A 330 -8.73 -29.23 -12.57
N SER A 331 -9.47 -28.13 -12.46
CA SER A 331 -9.16 -26.86 -13.15
C SER A 331 -9.23 -25.67 -12.21
N VAL A 332 -8.27 -24.75 -12.35
CA VAL A 332 -8.26 -23.46 -11.67
C VAL A 332 -8.34 -22.38 -12.73
N LYS A 333 -9.42 -21.58 -12.71
CA LYS A 333 -9.73 -20.56 -13.70
C LYS A 333 -9.74 -19.18 -13.04
N LEU A 334 -9.12 -18.19 -13.69
CA LEU A 334 -9.17 -16.79 -13.27
C LEU A 334 -9.90 -15.95 -14.33
N VAL A 335 -11.04 -15.39 -13.96
CA VAL A 335 -11.83 -14.49 -14.82
C VAL A 335 -11.44 -13.05 -14.55
N HIS A 336 -11.05 -12.31 -15.59
CA HIS A 336 -10.65 -10.92 -15.46
C HIS A 336 -11.08 -10.04 -16.65
N THR A 337 -11.34 -8.78 -16.35
CA THR A 337 -11.90 -7.81 -17.30
C THR A 337 -10.87 -7.21 -18.26
N HIS A 338 -9.57 -7.35 -17.96
CA HIS A 338 -8.47 -6.83 -18.79
C HIS A 338 -7.72 -7.97 -19.48
N ASP A 339 -6.79 -7.60 -20.36
CA ASP A 339 -5.95 -8.49 -21.17
C ASP A 339 -4.70 -9.00 -20.43
N HIS A 340 -4.48 -8.58 -19.18
CA HIS A 340 -3.37 -9.03 -18.33
C HIS A 340 -3.76 -8.99 -16.84
N LEU A 341 -3.01 -9.72 -16.02
CA LEU A 341 -3.11 -9.71 -14.55
C LEU A 341 -2.33 -8.54 -13.95
N LEU A 342 -2.62 -8.19 -12.69
CA LEU A 342 -1.90 -7.18 -11.91
C LEU A 342 -1.84 -5.81 -12.60
N ASN A 343 -3.01 -5.29 -12.99
CA ASN A 343 -3.15 -4.07 -13.79
C ASN A 343 -2.62 -2.76 -13.17
N LEU A 344 -2.20 -2.79 -11.90
CA LEU A 344 -1.54 -1.66 -11.22
C LEU A 344 -0.01 -1.74 -11.28
N TYR A 345 0.55 -2.88 -11.69
CA TYR A 345 1.99 -3.13 -11.79
C TYR A 345 2.49 -2.68 -13.15
N ASP A 346 3.81 -2.49 -13.27
CA ASP A 346 4.48 -2.33 -14.55
C ASP A 346 4.09 -3.43 -15.55
N ARG A 347 3.89 -3.02 -16.80
CA ARG A 347 3.37 -3.86 -17.88
C ARG A 347 4.24 -5.11 -18.13
N GLN A 348 5.56 -5.01 -17.98
CA GLN A 348 6.45 -6.15 -18.21
C GLN A 348 6.30 -7.21 -17.11
N ILE A 349 6.08 -6.79 -15.86
CA ILE A 349 5.82 -7.69 -14.74
C ILE A 349 4.45 -8.33 -14.84
N ALA A 350 3.43 -7.54 -15.15
CA ALA A 350 2.09 -8.04 -15.40
C ALA A 350 2.06 -9.13 -16.50
N GLN A 351 2.75 -8.90 -17.61
CA GLN A 351 2.89 -9.89 -18.69
C GLN A 351 3.61 -11.15 -18.22
N TYR A 352 4.69 -11.01 -17.45
CA TYR A 352 5.40 -12.17 -16.90
C TYR A 352 4.51 -13.01 -15.97
N ALA A 353 3.75 -12.37 -15.08
CA ALA A 353 2.81 -13.07 -14.20
C ALA A 353 1.75 -13.83 -15.02
N THR A 354 1.17 -13.16 -16.03
CA THR A 354 0.20 -13.74 -16.97
C THR A 354 0.77 -14.98 -17.68
N GLN A 355 1.98 -14.89 -18.24
CA GLN A 355 2.66 -16.02 -18.89
C GLN A 355 3.06 -17.13 -17.90
N SER A 356 3.35 -16.77 -16.65
CA SER A 356 3.64 -17.76 -15.60
C SER A 356 2.40 -18.60 -15.27
N PHE A 357 1.23 -17.97 -15.19
CA PHE A 357 -0.05 -18.67 -14.93
C PHE A 357 -0.37 -19.66 -16.05
N GLN A 358 -0.28 -19.22 -17.30
CA GLN A 358 -0.52 -20.08 -18.48
C GLN A 358 0.42 -21.29 -18.50
N ARG A 359 1.71 -21.10 -18.18
CA ARG A 359 2.69 -22.20 -18.12
C ARG A 359 2.46 -23.17 -16.96
N GLN A 360 1.84 -22.70 -15.87
CA GLN A 360 1.51 -23.56 -14.72
C GLN A 360 0.24 -24.38 -14.95
N GLY A 361 -0.58 -24.03 -15.95
CA GLY A 361 -1.86 -24.68 -16.21
C GLY A 361 -3.06 -24.01 -15.51
N ILE A 362 -2.87 -22.79 -15.00
CA ILE A 362 -3.98 -21.95 -14.53
C ILE A 362 -4.65 -21.32 -15.75
N GLU A 363 -5.93 -21.60 -15.95
CA GLU A 363 -6.70 -21.11 -17.08
C GLU A 363 -7.05 -19.63 -16.88
N LEU A 364 -6.79 -18.80 -17.89
CA LEU A 364 -7.06 -17.36 -17.82
C LEU A 364 -8.19 -16.99 -18.77
N VAL A 365 -9.30 -16.52 -18.21
CA VAL A 365 -10.46 -16.02 -18.95
C VAL A 365 -10.40 -14.49 -18.93
N LEU A 366 -9.53 -13.94 -19.78
CA LEU A 366 -9.21 -12.51 -19.86
C LEU A 366 -10.19 -11.76 -20.76
N ASN A 367 -10.23 -10.43 -20.66
CA ASN A 367 -11.18 -9.57 -21.39
C ASN A 367 -12.65 -9.96 -21.20
N ASN A 368 -13.00 -10.55 -20.06
CA ASN A 368 -14.35 -11.03 -19.76
C ASN A 368 -14.91 -10.34 -18.51
N ARG A 369 -16.18 -9.93 -18.57
CA ARG A 369 -16.93 -9.37 -17.43
C ARG A 369 -17.93 -10.39 -16.95
N VAL A 370 -18.03 -10.57 -15.63
CA VAL A 370 -19.12 -11.36 -15.02
C VAL A 370 -20.41 -10.55 -15.07
N LYS A 371 -21.49 -11.18 -15.53
CA LYS A 371 -22.83 -10.60 -15.65
C LYS A 371 -23.81 -11.12 -14.62
N ALA A 372 -23.67 -12.38 -14.24
CA ALA A 372 -24.42 -13.01 -13.16
C ALA A 372 -23.62 -14.20 -12.62
N VAL A 373 -23.95 -14.63 -11.41
CA VAL A 373 -23.50 -15.89 -10.84
C VAL A 373 -24.73 -16.72 -10.53
N GLU A 374 -24.77 -17.93 -11.05
CA GLU A 374 -25.81 -18.93 -10.81
C GLU A 374 -25.28 -19.98 -9.82
N PRO A 375 -26.11 -20.87 -9.26
CA PRO A 375 -25.66 -21.86 -8.27
C PRO A 375 -24.50 -22.76 -8.75
N ASP A 376 -24.40 -22.99 -10.06
CA ASP A 376 -23.51 -23.96 -10.70
C ASP A 376 -22.55 -23.35 -11.73
N ALA A 377 -22.77 -22.09 -12.15
CA ALA A 377 -21.99 -21.44 -13.21
C ALA A 377 -21.83 -19.92 -13.03
N VAL A 378 -20.70 -19.39 -13.48
CA VAL A 378 -20.47 -17.95 -13.66
C VAL A 378 -20.83 -17.57 -15.08
N VAL A 379 -21.74 -16.61 -15.25
CA VAL A 379 -22.12 -16.09 -16.57
C VAL A 379 -21.21 -14.93 -16.93
N ILE A 380 -20.43 -15.09 -18.00
CA ILE A 380 -19.44 -14.12 -18.47
C ILE A 380 -19.80 -13.56 -19.85
N GLN A 381 -19.28 -12.37 -20.14
CA GLN A 381 -19.38 -11.71 -21.43
C GLN A 381 -18.01 -11.19 -21.86
N ALA A 382 -17.56 -11.60 -23.04
CA ALA A 382 -16.33 -11.10 -23.63
C ALA A 382 -16.47 -9.64 -24.07
N LYS A 383 -15.41 -8.85 -23.91
CA LYS A 383 -15.37 -7.45 -24.34
C LYS A 383 -15.61 -7.35 -25.85
N GLY A 384 -16.66 -6.62 -26.24
CA GLY A 384 -17.02 -6.44 -27.65
C GLY A 384 -17.88 -7.56 -28.24
N SER A 385 -18.36 -8.51 -27.41
CA SER A 385 -19.33 -9.53 -27.79
C SER A 385 -20.61 -9.37 -26.97
N ASP A 386 -21.76 -9.62 -27.60
CA ASP A 386 -23.05 -9.70 -26.91
C ASP A 386 -23.36 -11.12 -26.42
N ALA A 387 -22.58 -12.13 -26.84
CA ALA A 387 -22.76 -13.50 -26.42
C ALA A 387 -22.42 -13.68 -24.93
N LEU A 388 -23.28 -14.42 -24.23
CA LEU A 388 -23.04 -14.85 -22.86
C LEU A 388 -22.52 -16.29 -22.86
N GLU A 389 -21.47 -16.53 -22.09
CA GLU A 389 -20.88 -17.84 -21.88
C GLU A 389 -21.04 -18.26 -20.41
N ARG A 390 -21.24 -19.56 -20.18
CA ARG A 390 -21.35 -20.14 -18.85
C ARG A 390 -20.06 -20.86 -18.50
N VAL A 391 -19.47 -20.51 -17.36
CA VAL A 391 -18.29 -21.19 -16.80
C VAL A 391 -18.69 -21.93 -15.52
N GLU A 392 -18.80 -23.24 -15.62
CA GLU A 392 -19.16 -24.13 -14.51
C GLU A 392 -18.12 -24.11 -13.38
N TYR A 393 -18.61 -24.22 -12.14
CA TYR A 393 -17.75 -24.23 -10.96
C TYR A 393 -18.28 -25.09 -9.82
N GLY A 394 -17.34 -25.58 -9.01
CA GLY A 394 -17.58 -26.12 -7.67
C GLY A 394 -17.35 -25.06 -6.60
N THR A 395 -16.34 -24.20 -6.79
CA THR A 395 -16.12 -23.02 -5.95
C THR A 395 -15.97 -21.76 -6.79
N CYS A 396 -16.70 -20.70 -6.44
CA CYS A 396 -16.51 -19.36 -7.02
C CYS A 396 -16.06 -18.39 -5.92
N VAL A 397 -14.93 -17.70 -6.13
CA VAL A 397 -14.41 -16.70 -5.20
C VAL A 397 -14.36 -15.32 -5.86
N TRP A 398 -15.04 -14.36 -5.25
CA TRP A 398 -15.08 -12.97 -5.69
C TRP A 398 -14.00 -12.13 -4.98
N THR A 399 -12.95 -11.76 -5.70
CA THR A 399 -11.79 -11.02 -5.15
C THR A 399 -11.64 -9.61 -5.73
N THR A 400 -12.64 -9.12 -6.47
CA THR A 400 -12.59 -7.82 -7.12
C THR A 400 -13.54 -6.81 -6.51
N GLY A 401 -13.09 -5.56 -6.44
CA GLY A 401 -13.92 -4.43 -6.02
C GLY A 401 -14.05 -4.30 -4.50
N VAL A 402 -13.84 -3.07 -4.05
CA VAL A 402 -14.21 -2.64 -2.70
C VAL A 402 -15.16 -1.45 -2.81
N ARG A 403 -16.04 -1.30 -1.81
CA ARG A 403 -16.89 -0.12 -1.64
C ARG A 403 -16.72 0.44 -0.24
N MET A 404 -17.25 1.63 -0.08
CA MET A 404 -17.28 2.35 1.17
C MET A 404 -17.93 1.52 2.29
N ASN A 405 -17.34 1.57 3.48
CA ASN A 405 -17.94 0.99 4.68
C ASN A 405 -19.24 1.77 5.03
N PRO A 406 -20.32 1.10 5.50
CA PRO A 406 -21.56 1.77 5.87
C PRO A 406 -21.39 2.94 6.86
N PHE A 407 -20.46 2.85 7.81
CA PHE A 407 -20.20 3.95 8.75
C PHE A 407 -19.57 5.18 8.06
N THR A 408 -18.69 4.95 7.08
CA THR A 408 -18.11 6.00 6.24
C THR A 408 -19.21 6.65 5.37
N GLU A 409 -20.13 5.86 4.82
CA GLU A 409 -21.28 6.33 4.03
C GLU A 409 -22.20 7.21 4.88
N LEU A 410 -22.49 6.79 6.11
CA LEU A 410 -23.25 7.56 7.10
C LEU A 410 -22.59 8.91 7.44
N LEU A 411 -21.27 8.94 7.64
CA LEU A 411 -20.55 10.20 7.87
C LEU A 411 -20.65 11.16 6.68
N ILE A 412 -20.54 10.67 5.45
CA ILE A 412 -20.70 11.50 4.25
C ILE A 412 -22.12 12.08 4.17
N GLN A 413 -23.14 11.27 4.48
CA GLN A 413 -24.54 11.72 4.51
C GLN A 413 -24.75 12.83 5.56
N LYS A 414 -24.17 12.70 6.76
CA LYS A 414 -24.27 13.72 7.81
C LYS A 414 -23.48 15.00 7.51
N LEU A 415 -22.45 14.90 6.68
CA LEU A 415 -21.62 16.01 6.22
C LEU A 415 -21.98 16.45 4.78
N ALA A 416 -23.21 16.17 4.35
CA ALA A 416 -23.69 16.51 3.02
C ALA A 416 -23.50 18.02 2.75
N GLY A 417 -22.96 18.34 1.57
CA GLY A 417 -22.60 19.71 1.19
C GLY A 417 -21.10 20.02 1.34
N VAL A 418 -20.39 19.35 2.25
CA VAL A 418 -18.93 19.44 2.37
C VAL A 418 -18.25 18.16 1.87
N GLN A 419 -18.84 17.01 2.20
CA GLN A 419 -18.38 15.70 1.75
C GLN A 419 -19.25 15.21 0.59
N ALA A 420 -18.61 14.79 -0.51
CA ALA A 420 -19.32 14.26 -1.70
C ALA A 420 -18.53 13.16 -2.43
N HIS A 421 -17.42 12.69 -1.88
CA HIS A 421 -16.56 11.74 -2.57
C HIS A 421 -17.18 10.34 -2.56
N TRP A 422 -17.31 9.73 -3.74
CA TRP A 422 -18.07 8.49 -3.92
C TRP A 422 -17.45 7.25 -3.27
N ARG A 423 -16.15 7.28 -2.91
CA ARG A 423 -15.40 6.10 -2.44
C ARG A 423 -15.03 6.12 -0.96
N SER A 424 -14.80 7.29 -0.38
CA SER A 424 -14.23 7.45 0.97
C SER A 424 -14.38 8.89 1.47
N LEU A 425 -14.10 9.15 2.74
CA LEU A 425 -14.10 10.50 3.33
C LEU A 425 -12.92 11.31 2.80
N LYS A 426 -13.16 12.55 2.37
CA LYS A 426 -12.09 13.49 2.05
C LYS A 426 -11.46 14.04 3.33
N THR A 427 -10.14 13.97 3.36
CA THR A 427 -9.32 14.53 4.42
C THR A 427 -8.40 15.62 3.89
N ASN A 428 -8.02 16.55 4.76
CA ASN A 428 -6.92 17.47 4.48
C ASN A 428 -5.56 16.75 4.54
N ARG A 429 -4.48 17.48 4.28
CA ARG A 429 -3.10 16.97 4.32
C ARG A 429 -2.64 16.47 5.69
N HIS A 430 -3.39 16.72 6.77
CA HIS A 430 -3.12 16.22 8.13
C HIS A 430 -4.07 15.09 8.54
N LEU A 431 -4.78 14.50 7.57
CA LEU A 431 -5.73 13.38 7.74
C LEU A 431 -7.01 13.73 8.50
N GLN A 432 -7.30 15.02 8.69
CA GLN A 432 -8.56 15.49 9.31
C GLN A 432 -9.69 15.49 8.27
N VAL A 433 -10.84 14.94 8.64
CA VAL A 433 -12.03 14.91 7.79
C VAL A 433 -12.58 16.33 7.62
N GLN A 434 -12.74 16.76 6.37
CA GLN A 434 -13.28 18.09 6.06
C GLN A 434 -14.73 18.22 6.56
N GLY A 435 -15.06 19.41 7.08
CA GLY A 435 -16.38 19.70 7.66
C GLY A 435 -16.55 19.29 9.13
N THR A 436 -15.48 18.85 9.80
CA THR A 436 -15.56 18.34 11.19
C THR A 436 -14.81 19.20 12.22
N ASN A 437 -14.41 20.41 11.85
CA ASN A 437 -13.61 21.31 12.69
C ASN A 437 -12.34 20.64 13.25
N GLY A 438 -11.76 19.70 12.49
CA GLY A 438 -10.55 18.96 12.85
C GLY A 438 -10.71 17.95 13.98
N THR A 439 -11.93 17.63 14.41
CA THR A 439 -12.21 16.69 15.52
C THR A 439 -12.30 15.23 15.06
N ILE A 440 -12.41 14.99 13.75
CA ILE A 440 -12.47 13.65 13.17
C ILE A 440 -11.31 13.45 12.20
N PHE A 441 -10.63 12.32 12.32
CA PHE A 441 -9.58 11.85 11.41
C PHE A 441 -10.06 10.58 10.70
N ALA A 442 -9.57 10.32 9.49
CA ALA A 442 -9.86 9.08 8.76
C ALA A 442 -8.60 8.46 8.17
N LEU A 443 -8.51 7.12 8.18
CA LEU A 443 -7.32 6.36 7.77
C LEU A 443 -7.69 5.18 6.86
N GLY A 444 -6.71 4.73 6.07
CA GLY A 444 -6.79 3.60 5.16
C GLY A 444 -7.90 3.75 4.13
N ASP A 445 -8.54 2.64 3.75
CA ASP A 445 -9.59 2.63 2.72
C ASP A 445 -10.81 3.50 3.04
N ALA A 446 -10.99 3.93 4.30
CA ALA A 446 -12.07 4.83 4.70
C ALA A 446 -11.80 6.30 4.33
N ALA A 447 -10.57 6.63 3.92
CA ALA A 447 -10.13 7.99 3.66
C ALA A 447 -9.58 8.16 2.23
N THR A 448 -9.59 9.40 1.77
CA THR A 448 -8.74 9.88 0.68
C THR A 448 -8.16 11.22 1.10
N VAL A 449 -6.89 11.44 0.82
CA VAL A 449 -6.23 12.73 1.08
C VAL A 449 -6.48 13.59 -0.15
N GLU A 450 -7.21 14.69 0.02
CA GLU A 450 -7.38 15.64 -1.06
C GLU A 450 -6.04 16.30 -1.34
N GLN A 451 -5.53 16.08 -2.55
CA GLN A 451 -4.41 16.84 -3.07
C GLN A 451 -4.93 18.18 -3.54
N GLU A 452 -4.28 19.25 -3.10
CA GLU A 452 -4.68 20.61 -3.47
C GLU A 452 -4.53 20.78 -4.98
N LYS A 453 -5.55 21.34 -5.62
CA LYS A 453 -5.58 21.55 -7.06
C LYS A 453 -4.76 22.78 -7.41
N ALA A 454 -3.74 22.62 -8.25
CA ALA A 454 -2.92 23.72 -8.74
C ALA A 454 -3.75 24.77 -9.48
N LEU A 455 -4.81 24.34 -10.19
CA LEU A 455 -5.78 25.21 -10.86
C LEU A 455 -6.42 26.22 -9.91
N SER A 456 -6.68 25.84 -8.66
CA SER A 456 -7.29 26.76 -7.68
C SER A 456 -6.36 27.91 -7.27
N HIS A 457 -5.08 27.79 -7.62
CA HIS A 457 -4.03 28.79 -7.38
C HIS A 457 -3.37 29.23 -8.70
N ALA A 458 -4.08 29.08 -9.82
CA ALA A 458 -3.53 29.37 -11.14
C ALA A 458 -3.03 30.81 -11.27
N LEU A 459 -3.76 31.78 -10.71
CA LEU A 459 -3.35 33.18 -10.72
C LEU A 459 -2.06 33.41 -9.91
N GLU A 460 -1.98 32.88 -8.69
CA GLU A 460 -0.78 32.99 -7.84
C GLU A 460 0.44 32.34 -8.53
N LEU A 461 0.25 31.16 -9.12
CA LEU A 461 1.29 30.47 -9.87
C LEU A 461 1.70 31.23 -11.13
N PHE A 462 0.74 31.81 -11.85
CA PHE A 462 0.97 32.59 -13.05
C PHE A 462 1.76 33.86 -12.74
N GLU A 463 1.33 34.65 -11.76
CA GLU A 463 2.04 35.85 -11.29
C GLU A 463 3.45 35.50 -10.76
N SER A 464 3.62 34.32 -10.16
CA SER A 464 4.94 33.87 -9.72
C SER A 464 5.91 33.53 -10.87
N GLY A 465 5.36 33.21 -12.05
CA GLY A 465 6.10 32.88 -13.26
C GLY A 465 6.31 34.07 -14.18
N ASP A 466 5.35 34.98 -14.29
CA ASP A 466 5.38 36.19 -15.12
C ASP A 466 6.28 37.26 -14.47
N VAL A 467 7.59 36.96 -14.44
CA VAL A 467 8.60 37.81 -13.78
C VAL A 467 8.74 39.15 -14.49
N ASN A 468 8.49 39.19 -15.81
CA ASN A 468 8.61 40.39 -16.61
C ASN A 468 7.32 41.26 -16.61
N GLY A 469 6.22 40.72 -16.07
CA GLY A 469 4.92 41.40 -15.94
C GLY A 469 4.29 41.73 -17.29
N ASP A 470 4.58 40.94 -18.33
CA ASP A 470 4.08 41.20 -19.67
C ASP A 470 2.67 40.62 -19.91
N GLY A 471 2.17 39.76 -19.02
CA GLY A 471 0.86 39.14 -19.11
C GLY A 471 0.85 37.81 -19.87
N TRP A 472 2.03 37.29 -20.23
CA TRP A 472 2.21 35.99 -20.86
C TRP A 472 3.26 35.16 -20.09
N LEU A 473 3.13 33.84 -20.12
CA LEU A 473 4.19 32.95 -19.67
C LEU A 473 4.90 32.35 -20.88
N THR A 474 6.17 32.66 -21.03
CA THR A 474 7.07 31.91 -21.90
C THR A 474 7.34 30.52 -21.33
N CYS A 475 7.87 29.63 -22.17
CA CYS A 475 8.27 28.29 -21.76
C CYS A 475 9.20 28.25 -20.53
N GLU A 476 10.10 29.21 -20.39
CA GLU A 476 10.99 29.31 -19.23
C GLU A 476 10.22 29.70 -17.96
N GLU A 477 9.31 30.66 -18.07
CA GLU A 477 8.47 31.16 -16.98
C GLU A 477 7.47 30.11 -16.51
N ILE A 478 6.89 29.31 -17.42
CA ILE A 478 6.06 28.14 -17.08
C ILE A 478 6.86 27.16 -16.22
N VAL A 479 8.08 26.82 -16.64
CA VAL A 479 8.94 25.88 -15.91
C VAL A 479 9.27 26.42 -14.52
N GLN A 480 9.56 27.72 -14.39
CA GLN A 480 9.82 28.35 -13.09
C GLN A 480 8.58 28.38 -12.18
N ALA A 481 7.42 28.76 -12.73
CA ALA A 481 6.15 28.75 -12.00
C ALA A 481 5.85 27.35 -11.45
N MET A 482 6.03 26.30 -12.28
CA MET A 482 5.81 24.92 -11.87
C MET A 482 6.87 24.42 -10.88
N LEU A 483 8.16 24.76 -11.07
CA LEU A 483 9.23 24.39 -10.13
C LEU A 483 9.06 25.02 -8.74
N LYS A 484 8.52 26.24 -8.68
CA LYS A 484 8.17 26.92 -7.44
C LYS A 484 6.88 26.35 -6.83
N GLY A 485 5.88 26.09 -7.67
CA GLY A 485 4.60 25.52 -7.27
C GLY A 485 4.69 24.10 -6.72
N ARG A 486 5.68 23.30 -7.13
CA ARG A 486 5.79 21.88 -6.76
C ARG A 486 5.88 21.61 -5.25
N GLU A 487 6.40 22.56 -4.48
CA GLU A 487 6.48 22.41 -3.01
C GLU A 487 5.08 22.33 -2.38
N ARG A 488 4.09 22.98 -3.00
CA ARG A 488 2.69 22.97 -2.60
C ARG A 488 1.84 22.01 -3.43
N PHE A 489 2.18 21.84 -4.71
CA PHE A 489 1.48 21.01 -5.69
C PHE A 489 2.45 19.97 -6.29
N PRO A 490 2.78 18.89 -5.55
CA PRO A 490 3.75 17.89 -6.01
C PRO A 490 3.47 17.31 -7.40
N GLN A 491 2.20 17.29 -7.82
CA GLN A 491 1.79 16.84 -9.15
C GLN A 491 2.38 17.63 -10.32
N LEU A 492 2.82 18.87 -10.08
CA LEU A 492 3.50 19.68 -11.10
C LEU A 492 4.85 19.06 -11.50
N GLU A 493 5.48 18.29 -10.62
CA GLU A 493 6.80 17.67 -10.87
C GLU A 493 6.75 16.58 -11.94
N GLU A 494 5.73 15.72 -11.94
CA GLU A 494 5.57 14.66 -12.96
C GLU A 494 5.35 15.23 -14.36
N TRP A 495 4.66 16.37 -14.43
CA TRP A 495 4.33 17.05 -15.68
C TRP A 495 5.43 17.96 -16.20
N LEU A 496 6.27 18.50 -15.32
CA LEU A 496 7.44 19.32 -15.69
C LEU A 496 8.32 18.60 -16.71
N VAL A 497 8.57 17.30 -16.51
CA VAL A 497 9.44 16.48 -17.39
C VAL A 497 8.82 16.25 -18.78
N GLN A 498 7.52 16.50 -18.96
CA GLN A 498 6.81 16.31 -20.22
C GLN A 498 6.76 17.58 -21.08
N LEU A 499 7.16 18.73 -20.54
CA LEU A 499 7.15 19.99 -21.28
C LEU A 499 8.19 19.96 -22.42
N PRO A 500 7.81 20.25 -23.68
CA PRO A 500 8.74 20.21 -24.81
C PRO A 500 9.96 21.14 -24.69
N CYS A 501 9.83 22.18 -23.86
CA CYS A 501 10.88 23.16 -23.61
C CYS A 501 11.67 22.92 -22.32
N TYR A 502 11.30 21.90 -21.52
CA TYR A 502 11.93 21.59 -20.23
C TYR A 502 13.45 21.42 -20.34
N GLU A 503 13.94 20.67 -21.33
CA GLU A 503 15.38 20.42 -21.52
C GLU A 503 16.20 21.68 -21.92
N LYS A 504 15.52 22.71 -22.43
CA LYS A 504 16.14 23.92 -22.95
C LYS A 504 16.43 24.94 -21.86
N VAL A 505 15.71 24.90 -20.73
CA VAL A 505 15.84 25.85 -19.62
C VAL A 505 17.05 25.50 -18.74
N ALA A 506 17.90 26.49 -18.45
CA ALA A 506 19.14 26.28 -17.68
C ALA A 506 18.88 25.78 -16.23
N SER A 507 17.85 26.31 -15.56
CA SER A 507 17.44 25.86 -14.21
C SER A 507 16.91 24.43 -14.20
N ALA A 508 16.16 24.04 -15.24
CA ALA A 508 15.72 22.67 -15.43
C ALA A 508 16.91 21.74 -15.72
N ARG A 509 17.95 22.21 -16.41
CA ARG A 509 19.17 21.41 -16.65
C ARG A 509 19.97 21.16 -15.37
N ASP A 510 20.04 22.12 -14.45
CA ASP A 510 20.68 21.92 -13.15
C ASP A 510 19.87 21.01 -12.23
N PHE A 511 18.53 21.08 -12.30
CA PHE A 511 17.64 20.10 -11.68
C PHE A 511 17.75 18.70 -12.32
N MET A 512 17.87 18.60 -13.65
CA MET A 512 18.15 17.33 -14.34
C MET A 512 19.52 16.77 -13.99
N ARG A 513 20.52 17.61 -13.68
CA ARG A 513 21.82 17.14 -13.17
C ARG A 513 21.74 16.65 -11.73
N SER A 514 20.86 17.22 -10.89
CA SER A 514 20.61 16.69 -9.55
C SER A 514 19.80 15.37 -9.60
N LEU A 515 18.82 15.26 -10.50
CA LEU A 515 18.07 14.02 -10.80
C LEU A 515 18.92 12.94 -11.48
N ALA A 516 19.80 13.29 -12.43
CA ALA A 516 20.69 12.34 -13.11
C ALA A 516 21.79 11.81 -12.17
N LYS A 517 22.26 12.63 -11.22
CA LYS A 517 23.05 12.14 -10.07
C LYS A 517 22.26 11.18 -9.18
N ALA A 518 20.94 11.26 -9.21
CA ALA A 518 20.00 10.37 -8.54
C ALA A 518 19.49 9.21 -9.43
N LYS A 519 20.12 8.82 -10.55
CA LYS A 519 19.73 7.63 -11.36
C LYS A 519 18.21 7.49 -11.65
N THR A 520 17.48 8.59 -11.79
CA THR A 520 16.04 8.60 -12.07
C THR A 520 15.80 9.12 -13.49
N LEU A 521 15.58 8.25 -14.47
CA LEU A 521 14.89 8.61 -15.71
C LEU A 521 14.24 7.33 -16.30
N PRO A 522 12.91 7.19 -16.23
CA PRO A 522 12.18 6.11 -16.90
C PRO A 522 12.12 6.31 -18.42
N SER A 523 12.12 5.19 -19.16
CA SER A 523 11.74 5.15 -20.57
C SER A 523 10.21 5.08 -20.65
N TYR A 524 9.58 6.13 -21.19
CA TYR A 524 8.13 6.20 -21.36
C TYR A 524 7.78 6.38 -22.85
N ASP A 525 7.65 5.26 -23.55
CA ASP A 525 6.86 5.17 -24.77
C ASP A 525 5.41 4.87 -24.35
N ASN A 526 4.62 5.90 -24.04
CA ASN A 526 3.15 5.94 -24.13
C ASN A 526 2.62 7.21 -23.42
N VAL A 527 2.41 8.30 -24.16
CA VAL A 527 1.14 9.07 -24.27
C VAL A 527 1.37 10.11 -25.36
N LEU A 528 0.83 9.83 -26.55
CA LEU A 528 0.64 10.81 -27.61
C LEU A 528 -0.46 11.80 -27.19
N ALA A 529 -0.06 12.97 -26.69
CA ALA A 529 -0.89 14.18 -26.66
C ALA A 529 -0.06 15.49 -26.66
N THR A 530 1.23 15.45 -27.01
CA THR A 530 2.10 16.64 -27.02
C THR A 530 1.92 17.55 -28.23
N GLN A 531 1.04 17.23 -29.18
CA GLN A 531 0.73 18.12 -30.32
C GLN A 531 -0.23 19.27 -29.98
N SER A 532 -0.79 19.36 -28.77
CA SER A 532 -1.85 20.32 -28.43
C SER A 532 -1.42 21.54 -27.58
N TRP A 533 -0.12 21.73 -27.30
CA TRP A 533 0.32 22.87 -26.46
C TRP A 533 0.12 24.23 -27.13
N TYR A 534 0.13 24.28 -28.47
CA TYR A 534 0.16 25.51 -29.26
C TYR A 534 -0.93 25.63 -30.33
N ASP A 535 -1.77 24.60 -30.52
CA ASP A 535 -2.81 24.60 -31.55
C ASP A 535 -4.21 24.54 -30.91
N GLY A 536 -5.10 25.45 -31.31
CA GLY A 536 -6.48 25.53 -30.82
C GLY A 536 -7.03 26.94 -30.76
N THR A 537 -7.68 27.35 -31.85
CA THR A 537 -8.57 28.51 -32.00
C THR A 537 -9.72 28.52 -30.98
N VAL A 538 -10.13 29.72 -30.59
CA VAL A 538 -11.07 30.05 -29.52
C VAL A 538 -12.51 30.10 -30.04
N ASP A 539 -13.46 29.48 -29.33
CA ASP A 539 -14.84 30.00 -29.23
C ASP A 539 -14.92 30.77 -27.90
N GLU A 540 -15.24 32.06 -27.96
CA GLU A 540 -15.21 32.98 -26.83
C GLU A 540 -16.44 32.82 -25.93
N GLU A 541 -16.25 32.33 -24.70
CA GLU A 541 -17.16 32.62 -23.58
C GLU A 541 -16.56 33.70 -22.67
N GLU A 542 -17.39 34.69 -22.30
CA GLU A 542 -17.00 35.89 -21.56
C GLU A 542 -16.51 35.59 -20.12
N PRO A 543 -15.39 36.20 -19.68
CA PRO A 543 -14.90 36.04 -18.30
C PRO A 543 -15.60 36.98 -17.30
N ALA A 544 -15.49 36.63 -16.02
CA ALA A 544 -16.11 37.34 -14.89
C ALA A 544 -15.67 38.83 -14.76
N PRO A 545 -16.51 39.70 -14.14
CA PRO A 545 -16.40 41.16 -14.24
C PRO A 545 -15.13 41.80 -13.66
N ALA A 546 -14.36 41.08 -12.83
CA ALA A 546 -13.17 41.61 -12.16
C ALA A 546 -11.96 41.82 -13.09
N LEU A 547 -11.98 41.24 -14.30
CA LEU A 547 -10.86 41.31 -15.25
C LEU A 547 -10.93 42.49 -16.23
N LYS A 548 -11.96 43.35 -16.14
CA LYS A 548 -12.15 44.44 -17.12
C LYS A 548 -11.13 45.58 -16.97
N HIS A 549 -10.57 45.81 -15.77
CA HIS A 549 -9.67 46.94 -15.52
C HIS A 549 -8.19 46.71 -15.87
N ALA A 550 -7.75 45.46 -16.07
CA ALA A 550 -6.39 45.17 -16.54
C ALA A 550 -6.28 45.17 -18.08
N ARG A 551 -7.41 45.16 -18.80
CA ARG A 551 -7.45 45.04 -20.25
C ARG A 551 -7.10 46.35 -20.97
N ASP A 552 -7.38 47.49 -20.35
CA ASP A 552 -7.32 48.81 -21.00
C ASP A 552 -5.91 49.45 -21.05
N GLN A 553 -4.85 48.75 -20.63
CA GLN A 553 -3.46 49.24 -20.69
C GLN A 553 -2.49 48.40 -21.55
N HIS A 554 -2.94 47.32 -22.19
CA HIS A 554 -2.08 46.36 -22.90
C HIS A 554 -2.31 46.23 -24.42
N GLU A 555 -2.88 47.24 -25.08
CA GLU A 555 -3.30 47.17 -26.50
C GLU A 555 -2.19 47.36 -27.56
N SER A 556 -0.90 47.25 -27.23
CA SER A 556 0.17 47.37 -28.24
C SER A 556 1.27 46.29 -28.20
N ARG A 557 1.08 45.19 -27.47
CA ARG A 557 2.08 44.12 -27.37
C ARG A 557 1.63 42.87 -28.13
N THR A 558 2.47 42.42 -29.06
CA THR A 558 2.31 41.15 -29.76
C THR A 558 2.71 39.99 -28.84
N LYS A 559 1.82 39.00 -28.68
CA LYS A 559 2.08 37.77 -27.91
C LYS A 559 3.40 37.13 -28.36
N PRO A 560 4.37 36.89 -27.47
CA PRO A 560 5.61 36.23 -27.83
C PRO A 560 5.34 34.83 -28.41
N GLU A 561 6.12 34.44 -29.43
CA GLU A 561 5.96 33.15 -30.09
C GLU A 561 6.16 32.01 -29.08
N GLY A 562 5.14 31.16 -28.92
CA GLY A 562 5.16 30.08 -27.94
C GLY A 562 4.92 30.47 -26.48
N ALA A 563 4.48 31.71 -26.19
CA ALA A 563 3.99 32.07 -24.86
C ALA A 563 2.51 31.71 -24.67
N ILE A 564 2.03 31.62 -23.43
CA ILE A 564 0.63 31.29 -23.09
C ILE A 564 0.01 32.37 -22.21
N THR A 565 -1.31 32.58 -22.32
CA THR A 565 -2.07 33.46 -21.43
C THR A 565 -2.47 32.73 -20.14
N ILE A 566 -2.97 33.47 -19.15
CA ILE A 566 -3.54 32.90 -17.91
C ILE A 566 -4.62 31.86 -18.18
N LYS A 567 -5.51 32.09 -19.15
CA LYS A 567 -6.58 31.14 -19.50
C LYS A 567 -6.02 29.83 -20.06
N GLU A 568 -4.98 29.92 -20.90
CA GLU A 568 -4.30 28.73 -21.39
C GLU A 568 -3.56 28.00 -20.26
N PHE A 569 -2.93 28.73 -19.34
CA PHE A 569 -2.25 28.15 -18.18
C PHE A 569 -3.22 27.45 -17.22
N GLU A 570 -4.36 28.08 -16.91
CA GLU A 570 -5.48 27.47 -16.16
C GLU A 570 -5.93 26.17 -16.80
N ARG A 571 -6.14 26.16 -18.13
CA ARG A 571 -6.53 24.93 -18.84
C ARG A 571 -5.49 23.82 -18.67
N GLN A 572 -4.19 24.14 -18.73
CA GLN A 572 -3.12 23.17 -18.52
C GLN A 572 -3.10 22.65 -17.08
N LEU A 573 -3.17 23.53 -16.07
CA LEU A 573 -3.28 23.13 -14.67
C LEU A 573 -4.54 22.28 -14.43
N GLY A 574 -5.64 22.57 -15.11
CA GLY A 574 -6.86 21.76 -15.07
C GLY A 574 -6.68 20.36 -15.67
N ILE A 575 -5.85 20.18 -16.69
CA ILE A 575 -5.48 18.86 -17.22
C ILE A 575 -4.59 18.12 -16.22
N ILE A 576 -3.61 18.81 -15.65
CA ILE A 576 -2.71 18.26 -14.63
C ILE A 576 -3.51 17.80 -13.41
N ASP A 577 -4.41 18.65 -12.89
CA ASP A 577 -5.23 18.33 -11.73
C ASP A 577 -6.24 17.20 -12.01
N LYS A 578 -6.72 17.05 -13.25
CA LYS A 578 -7.55 15.90 -13.65
C LYS A 578 -6.77 14.58 -13.63
N SER A 579 -5.45 14.63 -13.70
CA SER A 579 -4.58 13.45 -13.57
C SER A 579 -4.29 13.05 -12.12
N LEU A 580 -4.68 13.88 -11.14
CA LEU A 580 -4.53 13.56 -9.71
C LEU A 580 -5.26 12.28 -9.35
N ARG A 581 -4.50 11.29 -8.87
CA ARG A 581 -5.05 10.02 -8.40
C ARG A 581 -5.09 10.03 -6.88
N SER A 582 -6.23 9.64 -6.33
CA SER A 582 -6.31 9.28 -4.91
C SER A 582 -5.30 8.18 -4.60
N LEU A 583 -4.69 8.22 -3.42
CA LEU A 583 -3.85 7.14 -2.94
C LEU A 583 -4.56 5.78 -3.04
N PRO A 584 -3.84 4.70 -3.39
CA PRO A 584 -4.46 3.39 -3.55
C PRO A 584 -4.93 2.85 -2.20
N ALA A 585 -5.99 2.03 -2.22
CA ALA A 585 -6.54 1.39 -1.04
C ALA A 585 -5.68 0.18 -0.64
N THR A 586 -4.54 0.45 0.02
CA THR A 586 -3.55 -0.56 0.39
C THR A 586 -3.23 -0.54 1.87
N ALA A 587 -2.77 -1.69 2.38
CA ALA A 587 -2.25 -1.81 3.73
C ALA A 587 -1.07 -0.86 3.99
N GLN A 588 -0.23 -0.61 2.98
CA GLN A 588 0.94 0.27 3.07
C GLN A 588 0.53 1.73 3.31
N VAL A 589 -0.44 2.24 2.54
CA VAL A 589 -0.99 3.59 2.75
C VAL A 589 -1.61 3.69 4.14
N ALA A 590 -2.46 2.73 4.52
CA ALA A 590 -3.10 2.72 5.83
C ALA A 590 -2.08 2.70 6.98
N HIS A 591 -1.03 1.91 6.86
CA HIS A 591 0.03 1.81 7.85
C HIS A 591 0.73 3.16 8.04
N GLN A 592 1.24 3.77 6.96
CA GLN A 592 1.94 5.06 7.02
C GLN A 592 1.06 6.18 7.56
N GLN A 593 -0.23 6.21 7.18
CA GLN A 593 -1.20 7.16 7.73
C GLN A 593 -1.35 7.02 9.25
N GLY A 594 -1.39 5.78 9.76
CA GLY A 594 -1.44 5.51 11.19
C GLY A 594 -0.16 5.95 11.92
N GLU A 595 1.02 5.69 11.36
CA GLU A 595 2.30 6.12 11.93
C GLU A 595 2.42 7.65 12.00
N TYR A 596 2.04 8.31 10.91
CA TYR A 596 1.99 9.77 10.82
C TYR A 596 1.04 10.36 11.88
N LEU A 597 -0.18 9.82 12.01
CA LEU A 597 -1.12 10.30 13.01
C LEU A 597 -0.60 10.10 14.45
N GLY A 598 0.07 8.98 14.72
CA GLY A 598 0.72 8.76 16.02
C GLY A 598 1.78 9.82 16.33
N THR A 599 2.54 10.22 15.31
CA THR A 599 3.53 11.30 15.40
C THR A 599 2.88 12.66 15.66
N LEU A 600 1.75 12.96 15.02
CA LEU A 600 0.99 14.20 15.28
C LEU A 600 0.51 14.28 16.73
N PHE A 601 -0.06 13.20 17.28
CA PHE A 601 -0.52 13.15 18.67
C PHE A 601 0.61 13.31 19.69
N ARG A 602 1.83 12.91 19.31
CA ARG A 602 3.02 13.13 20.12
C ARG A 602 3.46 14.58 20.12
N LYS A 603 3.57 15.18 18.93
CA LYS A 603 4.10 16.55 18.74
C LYS A 603 3.11 17.65 19.15
N TYR A 604 1.81 17.39 19.02
CA TYR A 604 0.76 18.41 19.18
C TYR A 604 -0.26 18.00 20.24
N ASP A 605 -1.05 18.98 20.70
CA ASP A 605 -2.13 18.77 21.69
C ASP A 605 -3.47 18.55 20.99
N VAL A 606 -3.55 17.45 20.25
CA VAL A 606 -4.67 17.12 19.36
C VAL A 606 -5.98 17.04 20.16
N GLY A 607 -6.99 17.78 19.71
CA GLY A 607 -8.31 17.81 20.37
C GLY A 607 -8.44 18.77 21.55
N ARG A 608 -7.38 19.53 21.89
CA ARG A 608 -7.50 20.75 22.71
C ARG A 608 -7.38 21.97 21.79
N PRO A 609 -8.27 22.99 21.91
CA PRO A 609 -8.18 24.18 21.07
C PRO A 609 -6.87 24.94 21.29
N LEU A 610 -6.20 25.33 20.21
CA LEU A 610 -5.08 26.27 20.22
C LEU A 610 -5.64 27.64 19.87
N GLY A 611 -6.09 28.40 20.88
CA GLY A 611 -6.79 29.67 20.66
C GLY A 611 -8.12 29.47 19.93
N VAL A 612 -8.27 30.06 18.73
CA VAL A 612 -9.51 30.00 17.91
C VAL A 612 -9.60 28.74 17.04
N PHE A 613 -8.53 27.93 16.95
CA PHE A 613 -8.49 26.76 16.08
C PHE A 613 -8.87 25.46 16.83
N PRO A 614 -9.94 24.76 16.43
CA PRO A 614 -10.59 23.73 17.26
C PRO A 614 -9.89 22.36 17.37
N ALA A 615 -8.66 22.16 16.88
CA ALA A 615 -8.04 20.82 16.83
C ALA A 615 -6.57 20.71 17.26
N GLY A 616 -5.90 21.80 17.63
CA GLY A 616 -4.57 21.74 18.22
C GLY A 616 -3.41 21.38 17.26
N ILE A 617 -3.65 21.27 15.95
CA ILE A 617 -2.60 21.06 14.93
C ILE A 617 -2.39 22.41 14.20
N PRO A 618 -1.18 22.99 14.24
CA PRO A 618 -0.87 24.20 13.47
C PRO A 618 -0.88 23.94 11.97
N ASP A 619 -1.30 24.92 11.16
CA ASP A 619 -1.28 24.80 9.69
C ASP A 619 0.13 24.51 9.14
N ALA A 620 1.16 24.98 9.85
CA ALA A 620 2.57 24.75 9.54
C ALA A 620 3.08 23.33 9.88
N ALA A 621 2.26 22.46 10.49
CA ALA A 621 2.63 21.07 10.72
C ALA A 621 2.91 20.37 9.39
N SER A 622 3.93 19.51 9.36
CA SER A 622 4.30 18.77 8.16
C SER A 622 3.12 17.93 7.66
N PRO A 623 2.81 17.96 6.35
CA PRO A 623 1.71 17.18 5.78
C PRO A 623 2.03 15.68 5.77
N PHE A 624 1.00 14.87 5.58
CA PHE A 624 1.15 13.46 5.27
C PHE A 624 1.67 13.29 3.85
N GLU A 625 2.83 12.66 3.72
CA GLU A 625 3.43 12.28 2.45
C GLU A 625 3.52 10.76 2.36
N TYR A 626 2.94 10.21 1.30
CA TYR A 626 2.99 8.76 1.06
C TYR A 626 4.28 8.38 0.36
N VAL A 627 4.99 7.40 0.91
CA VAL A 627 6.17 6.80 0.29
C VAL A 627 5.81 5.42 -0.25
N HIS A 628 5.79 5.28 -1.57
CA HIS A 628 5.54 3.98 -2.22
C HIS A 628 6.76 3.07 -2.07
N LEU A 629 6.65 2.00 -1.27
CA LEU A 629 7.77 1.07 -1.00
C LEU A 629 7.86 -0.08 -2.02
N GLY A 630 6.98 -0.08 -3.02
CA GLY A 630 6.84 -1.16 -3.98
C GLY A 630 5.62 -2.04 -3.69
N GLU A 631 5.26 -2.83 -4.69
CA GLU A 631 4.19 -3.82 -4.64
C GLU A 631 4.75 -5.22 -4.89
N LEU A 632 4.28 -6.21 -4.13
CA LEU A 632 4.69 -7.61 -4.22
C LEU A 632 3.46 -8.50 -4.43
N ALA A 633 3.60 -9.53 -5.27
CA ALA A 633 2.56 -10.54 -5.46
C ALA A 633 3.16 -11.93 -5.64
N TYR A 634 2.65 -12.90 -4.88
CA TYR A 634 2.89 -14.32 -5.12
C TYR A 634 2.20 -14.80 -6.40
N ILE A 635 2.88 -15.62 -7.22
CA ILE A 635 2.37 -16.06 -8.54
C ILE A 635 2.46 -17.59 -8.74
N GLY A 636 2.57 -18.36 -7.65
CA GLY A 636 2.57 -19.82 -7.65
C GLY A 636 3.96 -20.44 -7.79
N ALA A 637 4.07 -21.73 -7.45
CA ALA A 637 5.29 -22.53 -7.58
C ALA A 637 6.54 -21.86 -6.97
N ASP A 638 6.42 -21.32 -5.76
CA ASP A 638 7.48 -20.60 -5.04
C ASP A 638 8.02 -19.35 -5.76
N ARG A 639 7.26 -18.75 -6.70
CA ARG A 639 7.64 -17.54 -7.43
C ARG A 639 6.81 -16.34 -6.99
N ALA A 640 7.43 -15.17 -7.08
CA ALA A 640 6.75 -13.89 -6.89
C ALA A 640 7.21 -12.87 -7.93
N VAL A 641 6.51 -11.76 -7.97
CA VAL A 641 6.89 -10.55 -8.70
C VAL A 641 6.92 -9.37 -7.74
N MET A 642 7.78 -8.41 -8.02
CA MET A 642 7.87 -7.14 -7.31
C MET A 642 8.01 -6.01 -8.30
N ASP A 643 7.20 -4.97 -8.11
CA ASP A 643 7.37 -3.68 -8.75
C ASP A 643 7.84 -2.69 -7.67
N ALA A 644 9.11 -2.32 -7.69
CA ALA A 644 9.69 -1.40 -6.71
C ALA A 644 9.60 0.08 -7.16
N GLY A 645 8.81 0.36 -8.20
CA GLY A 645 8.66 1.68 -8.80
C GLY A 645 9.78 2.01 -9.78
N ALA A 646 9.57 3.10 -10.54
CA ALA A 646 10.42 3.50 -11.67
C ALA A 646 11.92 3.68 -11.31
N ASN A 647 12.22 4.05 -10.06
CA ASN A 647 13.58 4.37 -9.62
C ASN A 647 14.41 3.15 -9.20
N VAL A 648 13.76 2.03 -8.89
CA VAL A 648 14.43 0.81 -8.40
C VAL A 648 14.33 -0.31 -9.44
N GLY A 649 13.20 -0.38 -10.16
CA GLY A 649 12.94 -1.36 -11.21
C GLY A 649 12.13 -2.56 -10.73
N GLN A 650 12.05 -3.57 -11.59
CA GLN A 650 11.17 -4.71 -11.41
C GLN A 650 11.92 -6.02 -11.20
N PHE A 651 11.41 -6.87 -10.30
CA PHE A 651 12.04 -8.14 -9.92
C PHE A 651 11.04 -9.30 -10.02
N LYS A 652 11.52 -10.50 -10.35
CA LYS A 652 10.66 -11.67 -10.59
C LYS A 652 11.36 -13.00 -10.42
N GLY A 653 10.57 -14.04 -10.19
CA GLY A 653 11.01 -15.44 -10.21
C GLY A 653 11.14 -16.06 -8.82
N TRP A 654 11.92 -17.15 -8.73
CA TRP A 654 11.99 -17.97 -7.52
C TRP A 654 12.71 -17.26 -6.35
N LEU A 655 13.79 -16.51 -6.64
CA LEU A 655 14.47 -15.68 -5.63
C LEU A 655 13.50 -14.63 -5.07
N MET A 656 12.65 -14.09 -5.94
CA MET A 656 11.63 -13.15 -5.51
C MET A 656 10.58 -13.81 -4.64
N GLY A 657 10.21 -15.07 -4.90
CA GLY A 657 9.31 -15.83 -4.02
C GLY A 657 9.90 -16.06 -2.63
N PHE A 658 11.22 -16.27 -2.51
CA PHE A 658 11.88 -16.33 -1.21
C PHE A 658 11.85 -14.98 -0.48
N ALA A 659 12.13 -13.89 -1.20
CA ALA A 659 12.08 -12.55 -0.63
C ALA A 659 10.65 -12.10 -0.28
N TRP A 660 9.63 -12.52 -1.04
CA TRP A 660 8.21 -12.35 -0.68
C TRP A 660 7.92 -13.04 0.66
N LYS A 661 8.29 -14.32 0.81
CA LYS A 661 8.10 -15.05 2.09
C LYS A 661 8.81 -14.35 3.25
N GLY A 662 10.01 -13.83 3.00
CA GLY A 662 10.76 -13.01 3.97
C GLY A 662 10.00 -11.75 4.36
N ALA A 663 9.61 -10.93 3.38
CA ALA A 663 8.86 -9.69 3.61
C ALA A 663 7.57 -9.94 4.41
N GLU A 664 6.76 -10.91 3.98
CA GLU A 664 5.51 -11.26 4.66
C GLU A 664 5.72 -11.79 6.08
N THR A 665 6.86 -12.42 6.35
CA THR A 665 7.24 -12.85 7.70
C THR A 665 7.67 -11.67 8.57
N PHE A 666 8.51 -10.77 8.04
CA PHE A 666 9.08 -9.67 8.83
C PHE A 666 8.12 -8.50 9.04
N MET A 667 7.13 -8.33 8.15
CA MET A 667 6.10 -7.28 8.26
C MET A 667 4.96 -7.62 9.24
N GLN A 668 4.95 -8.82 9.83
CA GLN A 668 3.97 -9.20 10.83
C GLN A 668 3.93 -8.22 12.01
N ILE A 669 2.75 -8.01 12.59
CA ILE A 669 2.54 -6.99 13.63
C ILE A 669 3.21 -7.32 14.98
N SER A 670 3.54 -8.59 15.22
CA SER A 670 4.14 -9.05 16.47
C SER A 670 5.17 -10.15 16.24
N VAL A 671 6.15 -10.26 17.16
CA VAL A 671 7.19 -11.31 17.14
C VAL A 671 6.58 -12.71 17.19
N LYS A 672 5.46 -12.87 17.90
CA LYS A 672 4.68 -14.10 17.93
C LYS A 672 4.23 -14.49 16.52
N ASN A 673 3.61 -13.56 15.80
CA ASN A 673 3.16 -13.79 14.42
C ASN A 673 4.34 -14.04 13.47
N MET A 674 5.45 -13.30 13.59
CA MET A 674 6.66 -13.57 12.81
C MET A 674 7.13 -15.02 12.98
N TYR A 675 7.21 -15.51 14.23
CA TYR A 675 7.57 -16.89 14.51
C TYR A 675 6.56 -17.89 13.95
N LEU A 676 5.27 -17.66 14.16
CA LEU A 676 4.21 -18.56 13.71
C LEU A 676 4.17 -18.66 12.17
N VAL A 677 4.23 -17.54 11.45
CA VAL A 677 4.30 -17.52 9.99
C VAL A 677 5.58 -18.21 9.50
N SER A 678 6.73 -17.92 10.10
CA SER A 678 7.99 -18.61 9.74
C SER A 678 7.87 -20.12 9.88
N ARG A 679 7.34 -20.58 11.01
CA ARG A 679 7.14 -21.99 11.32
C ARG A 679 6.18 -22.62 10.31
N ASP A 680 5.07 -21.96 10.01
CA ASP A 680 4.06 -22.51 9.10
C ASP A 680 4.59 -22.62 7.67
N LEU A 681 5.31 -21.61 7.16
CA LEU A 681 5.95 -21.68 5.85
C LEU A 681 6.97 -22.83 5.76
N ILE A 682 7.75 -23.06 6.82
CA ILE A 682 8.68 -24.20 6.89
C ILE A 682 7.90 -25.52 6.95
N LYS A 683 6.87 -25.61 7.80
CA LYS A 683 6.03 -26.80 7.95
C LYS A 683 5.37 -27.16 6.63
N THR A 684 4.80 -26.19 5.92
CA THR A 684 4.17 -26.38 4.61
C THR A 684 5.18 -26.91 3.60
N LYS A 685 6.40 -26.37 3.58
CA LYS A 685 7.41 -26.84 2.63
C LYS A 685 7.94 -28.25 2.92
N VAL A 686 8.02 -28.63 4.19
CA VAL A 686 8.61 -29.91 4.63
C VAL A 686 7.57 -31.03 4.69
N ALA A 687 6.36 -30.73 5.12
CA ALA A 687 5.33 -31.71 5.47
C ALA A 687 3.98 -31.50 4.74
N GLY A 688 3.90 -30.53 3.83
CA GLY A 688 2.68 -30.21 3.10
C GLY A 688 1.71 -29.33 3.90
N ARG A 689 0.63 -28.92 3.23
CA ARG A 689 -0.45 -28.12 3.81
C ARG A 689 -1.30 -28.97 4.75
N ASP A 690 -1.90 -28.33 5.75
CA ASP A 690 -2.99 -28.99 6.47
C ASP A 690 -4.25 -28.80 5.64
N VAL A 691 -4.88 -29.90 5.23
CA VAL A 691 -6.10 -29.91 4.41
C VAL A 691 -7.33 -30.33 5.22
N SER A 692 -7.22 -30.44 6.54
CA SER A 692 -8.37 -30.74 7.41
C SER A 692 -9.34 -29.54 7.48
N ASP A 693 -10.62 -29.77 7.77
CA ASP A 693 -11.65 -28.73 7.87
C ASP A 693 -11.68 -27.94 9.21
N VAL A 694 -10.62 -28.08 10.01
CA VAL A 694 -10.53 -27.61 11.42
C VAL A 694 -10.06 -26.16 11.56
#